data_AF-A0A416CU21-F1
#
_entry.id   AF-A0A416CU21-F1
#
_cell.length_a   1.000
_cell.length_b   1.000
_cell.length_c   1.000
_cell.angle_alpha   90.00
_cell.angle_beta   90.00
_cell.angle_gamma   90.00
#
_symmetry.space_group_name_H-M   'P 1'
#
loop_
_entity.id
_entity.type
_entity.pdbx_description
1 polymer ?
#
loop_
_entity_poly.entity_id
_entity_poly.type
_entity_poly.pdbx_seq_one_letter_code
_entity_poly.pdbx_strand_id
1 'polypeptide(L)'
;MGGLAVKKIAIMLATIIFIQLGATSVFADYTDVSGHWALRFINELTDKKIVEGDNLAFRPDSNVNVDEFIKMVIAAMDIEVTPQPQNWSAPYIEKALQKQLIYKDEFDKYNRPIKRCEIAKICVRAIGADEVSGNERNELISRISDYYDIYNKDKEYVLAAYSKHLLYGYEDNSFRSERYTTRAEACVIISRMIKVGNFTDNNGGIIDNPILKNIIYVANTGNDENDGTIDSPLKTLEKARDKVREIISSGNYPDGGITVYLRGGDYVLDKSLELGSNDSGTENNPVTYSSYPGEVARITGGTKLPYNEFKKISSDMASKLLDKTVSDKVLELDLGKMGIEDLGQLSRRGYGISADVIPQAELYIDSDRMQLARWPNSDWVGTTDIVRSGARSKKGVLEGAVYKIDYDRPTKWKTNINEIYTSGVLGPNYFYGYFPIEKIEPGQITLKEGSVTSYYSKHFIRYENIFEELDQPGEYYIDRNTKMLYLYPKEGFNENSDIWLSQLSENLISGTNVSNVTFKNLKMESSRAGVIRIKDAKNITVENCEIADTGTNGVYLSGTECTVKNSLIHDIGSTGISISGGDYDNIISSGNVVENNHIYKAAQIERSYQAGILVGYRSVGTTVSHNEVHDMPHSAVIIYGPNHTIEYNNIYDAVKEFHDMDAIYMNVYQYPWERNVVIRRNFIHDLGQQTFTEKQMNVAGIRTDNNGNGLQVLENVFYNIGYQNANGIRGVCAQGIDNVVNGNIFIDTSGTYEGSHTYNPDAKWDVQSDSVKGIYAQWQIYSPKYSESNPEVADFFKHHFAAYENANKFNNNLIVNIKFPLSTLNGNPASQGFFANDRLVEAAGNIITKSDPGFVNYSGGDFTIKEDSSVYKENPDLPKIDFENIGLLKDESVGVKK
;
A
#
# COMPACT_ATOMS: atom_id res chain seq x y z
N MET A 1 -42.89 -3.62 63.38
CA MET A 1 -42.62 -4.82 64.22
C MET A 1 -43.28 -6.02 63.58
N GLY A 2 -42.48 -7.03 63.21
CA GLY A 2 -42.90 -8.43 62.93
C GLY A 2 -43.79 -8.64 61.69
N GLY A 3 -43.51 -9.55 60.77
CA GLY A 3 -42.53 -10.62 60.74
C GLY A 3 -42.87 -11.59 59.60
N LEU A 4 -41.81 -12.19 59.05
CA LEU A 4 -41.69 -13.54 58.47
C LEU A 4 -42.89 -14.50 58.70
N ALA A 5 -43.18 -15.53 57.91
CA ALA A 5 -42.71 -16.10 56.65
C ALA A 5 -43.46 -17.46 56.51
N VAL A 6 -43.66 -17.97 55.27
CA VAL A 6 -43.62 -19.42 54.90
C VAL A 6 -44.82 -20.29 55.40
N LYS A 7 -45.56 -21.12 54.65
CA LYS A 7 -45.37 -21.86 53.38
C LYS A 7 -46.71 -22.54 52.93
N LYS A 8 -46.96 -22.57 51.60
CA LYS A 8 -47.37 -23.73 50.72
C LYS A 8 -48.67 -24.50 51.04
N ILE A 9 -49.61 -24.81 50.12
CA ILE A 9 -49.50 -25.29 48.71
C ILE A 9 -50.87 -25.17 47.98
N ALA A 10 -50.80 -24.88 46.67
CA ALA A 10 -51.67 -25.28 45.55
C ALA A 10 -53.00 -24.57 45.18
N ILE A 11 -52.94 -23.98 43.97
CA ILE A 11 -53.92 -23.99 42.85
C ILE A 11 -54.80 -22.74 42.67
N MET A 12 -54.76 -22.28 41.41
CA MET A 12 -55.73 -21.48 40.64
C MET A 12 -55.40 -19.99 40.44
N LEU A 13 -54.76 -19.68 39.31
CA LEU A 13 -54.90 -18.41 38.60
C LEU A 13 -54.51 -18.62 37.12
N ALA A 14 -55.54 -18.75 36.28
CA ALA A 14 -55.44 -18.65 34.82
C ALA A 14 -56.07 -17.32 34.40
N THR A 15 -55.34 -16.65 33.51
CA THR A 15 -55.27 -15.23 33.21
C THR A 15 -56.45 -14.72 32.35
N ILE A 16 -56.88 -13.49 32.64
CA ILE A 16 -57.89 -12.72 31.89
C ILE A 16 -57.26 -12.09 30.64
N ILE A 17 -58.00 -12.17 29.53
CA ILE A 17 -57.71 -11.66 28.18
C ILE A 17 -58.49 -10.34 27.94
N PHE A 18 -57.95 -9.49 27.04
CA PHE A 18 -58.54 -8.30 26.33
C PHE A 18 -58.43 -6.93 27.05
N ILE A 19 -57.99 -5.79 26.48
CA ILE A 19 -57.56 -5.30 25.14
C ILE A 19 -56.57 -4.14 25.39
N GLN A 20 -55.41 -4.13 24.72
CA GLN A 20 -54.70 -2.89 24.42
C GLN A 20 -54.01 -3.06 23.05
N LEU A 21 -54.68 -2.57 22.00
CA LEU A 21 -54.12 -2.43 20.66
C LEU A 21 -53.06 -1.32 20.69
N GLY A 22 -51.81 -1.71 20.95
CA GLY A 22 -50.64 -0.95 20.50
C GLY A 22 -50.31 -1.42 19.08
N ALA A 23 -50.14 -0.49 18.16
CA ALA A 23 -49.69 -0.80 16.80
C ALA A 23 -48.31 -1.48 16.85
N THR A 24 -48.26 -2.76 16.51
CA THR A 24 -47.01 -3.46 16.23
C THR A 24 -46.49 -2.98 14.87
N SER A 25 -45.33 -2.31 14.85
CA SER A 25 -44.57 -2.10 13.61
C SER A 25 -44.10 -3.47 13.11
N VAL A 26 -44.71 -3.96 12.03
CA VAL A 26 -44.24 -5.15 11.33
C VAL A 26 -43.14 -4.69 10.39
N PHE A 27 -41.87 -4.92 10.76
CA PHE A 27 -40.77 -4.81 9.81
C PHE A 27 -41.03 -5.79 8.66
N ALA A 28 -40.91 -5.33 7.41
CA ALA A 28 -40.92 -6.22 6.27
C ALA A 28 -39.60 -7.02 6.24
N ASP A 29 -39.68 -8.30 6.58
CA ASP A 29 -38.52 -9.19 6.66
C ASP A 29 -38.18 -9.73 5.26
N TYR A 30 -37.59 -8.87 4.42
CA TYR A 30 -37.09 -9.29 3.10
C TYR A 30 -35.76 -10.05 3.29
N THR A 31 -35.69 -11.25 2.74
CA THR A 31 -34.53 -12.16 2.93
C THR A 31 -33.30 -11.77 2.12
N ASP A 32 -33.48 -10.98 1.06
CA ASP A 32 -32.45 -10.61 0.07
C ASP A 32 -31.89 -9.19 0.27
N VAL A 33 -32.24 -8.52 1.37
CA VAL A 33 -31.74 -7.17 1.71
C VAL A 33 -30.82 -7.16 2.93
N SER A 34 -30.69 -8.28 3.64
CA SER A 34 -29.79 -8.39 4.80
C SER A 34 -28.35 -8.15 4.36
N GLY A 35 -27.67 -7.18 4.97
CA GLY A 35 -26.31 -6.75 4.58
C GLY A 35 -26.23 -5.89 3.32
N HIS A 36 -27.36 -5.59 2.66
CA HIS A 36 -27.38 -4.76 1.45
C HIS A 36 -27.26 -3.27 1.79
N TRP A 37 -26.45 -2.51 1.04
CA TRP A 37 -26.16 -1.08 1.31
C TRP A 37 -27.41 -0.18 1.36
N ALA A 38 -28.47 -0.58 0.66
CA ALA A 38 -29.75 0.14 0.62
C ALA A 38 -30.79 -0.29 1.67
N LEU A 39 -30.48 -1.28 2.53
CA LEU A 39 -31.42 -1.89 3.50
C LEU A 39 -32.24 -0.85 4.27
N ARG A 40 -31.58 0.17 4.83
CA ARG A 40 -32.26 1.21 5.62
C ARG A 40 -33.31 1.99 4.83
N PHE A 41 -33.02 2.30 3.56
CA PHE A 41 -33.91 3.09 2.71
C PHE A 41 -35.10 2.25 2.26
N ILE A 42 -34.86 0.96 2.03
CA ILE A 42 -35.91 -0.02 1.72
C ILE A 42 -36.85 -0.12 2.92
N ASN A 43 -36.32 -0.32 4.13
CA ASN A 43 -37.13 -0.39 5.34
C ASN A 43 -37.91 0.92 5.59
N GLU A 44 -37.26 2.08 5.50
CA GLU A 44 -37.90 3.39 5.68
C GLU A 44 -39.12 3.55 4.74
N LEU A 45 -38.92 3.24 3.46
CA LEU A 45 -39.95 3.42 2.45
C LEU A 45 -41.02 2.32 2.51
N THR A 46 -40.69 1.12 2.99
CA THR A 46 -41.67 0.05 3.22
C THR A 46 -42.57 0.39 4.41
N ASP A 47 -42.02 0.92 5.50
CA ASP A 47 -42.80 1.37 6.66
C ASP A 47 -43.78 2.50 6.28
N LYS A 48 -43.35 3.39 5.38
CA LYS A 48 -44.20 4.44 4.79
C LYS A 48 -45.14 3.93 3.69
N LYS A 49 -45.13 2.63 3.37
CA LYS A 49 -45.91 1.99 2.27
C LYS A 49 -45.64 2.57 0.88
N ILE A 50 -44.47 3.18 0.68
CA ILE A 50 -44.04 3.76 -0.59
C ILE A 50 -43.49 2.66 -1.51
N VAL A 51 -42.76 1.69 -0.96
CA VAL A 51 -42.23 0.54 -1.71
C VAL A 51 -42.66 -0.78 -1.09
N GLU A 52 -42.73 -1.81 -1.92
CA GLU A 52 -43.03 -3.18 -1.51
C GLU A 52 -42.22 -4.18 -2.36
N GLY A 53 -42.06 -5.38 -1.83
CA GLY A 53 -41.43 -6.54 -2.46
C GLY A 53 -42.39 -7.73 -2.50
N ASP A 54 -42.02 -8.78 -3.23
CA ASP A 54 -42.86 -9.96 -3.44
C ASP A 54 -42.24 -11.20 -2.80
N ASN A 55 -43.06 -12.05 -2.17
CA ASN A 55 -42.65 -13.37 -1.68
C ASN A 55 -41.36 -13.34 -0.83
N LEU A 56 -41.27 -12.42 0.14
CA LEU A 56 -40.11 -12.21 1.03
C LEU A 56 -38.82 -11.74 0.32
N ALA A 57 -38.90 -11.24 -0.91
CA ALA A 57 -37.77 -10.67 -1.65
C ALA A 57 -38.09 -9.26 -2.19
N PHE A 58 -37.20 -8.30 -1.94
CA PHE A 58 -37.31 -6.93 -2.43
C PHE A 58 -36.65 -6.72 -3.80
N ARG A 59 -35.63 -7.52 -4.11
CA ARG A 59 -34.79 -7.49 -5.33
C ARG A 59 -34.08 -6.14 -5.52
N PRO A 60 -33.22 -5.73 -4.57
CA PRO A 60 -32.62 -4.39 -4.58
C PRO A 60 -31.79 -4.05 -5.83
N ASP A 61 -31.11 -5.04 -6.42
CA ASP A 61 -30.26 -4.84 -7.61
C ASP A 61 -30.99 -4.95 -8.95
N SER A 62 -32.28 -5.30 -8.95
CA SER A 62 -33.08 -5.28 -10.17
C SER A 62 -33.38 -3.83 -10.59
N ASN A 63 -33.50 -3.60 -11.90
CA ASN A 63 -33.92 -2.29 -12.41
C ASN A 63 -35.36 -1.96 -11.96
N VAL A 64 -35.61 -0.69 -11.65
CA VAL A 64 -36.97 -0.17 -11.42
C VAL A 64 -37.56 0.33 -12.74
N ASN A 65 -38.84 0.07 -12.96
CA ASN A 65 -39.55 0.54 -14.14
C ASN A 65 -40.07 1.98 -13.99
N VAL A 66 -40.42 2.63 -15.11
CA VAL A 66 -40.94 4.00 -15.10
C VAL A 66 -42.25 4.10 -14.31
N ASP A 67 -43.20 3.17 -14.51
CA ASP A 67 -44.46 3.14 -13.76
C ASP A 67 -44.27 2.90 -12.26
N GLU A 68 -43.38 1.99 -11.88
CA GLU A 68 -43.00 1.74 -10.50
C GLU A 68 -42.41 3.00 -9.84
N PHE A 69 -41.48 3.67 -10.53
CA PHE A 69 -40.88 4.90 -10.01
C PHE A 69 -41.89 6.04 -9.89
N ILE A 70 -42.81 6.19 -10.86
CA ILE A 70 -43.91 7.16 -10.77
C ILE A 70 -44.79 6.88 -9.54
N LYS A 71 -45.13 5.62 -9.29
CA LYS A 71 -45.88 5.24 -8.08
C LYS A 71 -45.12 5.62 -6.82
N MET A 72 -43.80 5.39 -6.77
CA MET A 72 -42.96 5.78 -5.64
C MET A 72 -42.99 7.29 -5.40
N VAL A 73 -42.89 8.11 -6.44
CA VAL A 73 -42.94 9.58 -6.34
C VAL A 73 -44.30 10.06 -5.85
N ILE A 74 -45.40 9.55 -6.42
CA ILE A 74 -46.76 9.92 -6.02
C ILE A 74 -47.04 9.55 -4.56
N ALA A 75 -46.61 8.35 -4.13
CA ALA A 75 -46.73 7.92 -2.74
C ALA A 75 -45.84 8.76 -1.80
N ALA A 76 -44.63 9.10 -2.22
CA ALA A 76 -43.71 9.95 -1.46
C ALA A 76 -44.22 11.39 -1.26
N MET A 77 -45.06 11.88 -2.18
CA MET A 77 -45.75 13.17 -2.06
C MET A 77 -47.04 13.10 -1.24
N ASP A 78 -47.33 11.95 -0.60
CA ASP A 78 -48.54 11.66 0.17
C ASP A 78 -49.85 11.88 -0.62
N ILE A 79 -49.82 11.55 -1.92
CA ILE A 79 -50.99 11.67 -2.80
C ILE A 79 -51.69 10.31 -2.87
N GLU A 80 -52.89 10.23 -2.28
CA GLU A 80 -53.71 9.03 -2.35
C GLU A 80 -54.20 8.74 -3.78
N VAL A 81 -54.02 7.48 -4.20
CA VAL A 81 -54.47 6.96 -5.48
C VAL A 81 -55.05 5.56 -5.25
N THR A 82 -56.26 5.31 -5.76
CA THR A 82 -56.89 3.98 -5.68
C THR A 82 -56.41 3.10 -6.85
N PRO A 83 -55.69 2.00 -6.59
CA PRO A 83 -55.22 1.11 -7.66
C PRO A 83 -56.38 0.44 -8.40
N GLN A 84 -56.21 0.20 -9.70
CA GLN A 84 -57.19 -0.56 -10.50
C GLN A 84 -56.66 -1.98 -10.77
N PRO A 85 -57.40 -3.06 -10.40
CA PRO A 85 -56.88 -4.43 -10.43
C PRO A 85 -56.34 -4.93 -11.77
N GLN A 86 -56.88 -4.43 -12.89
CA GLN A 86 -56.44 -4.83 -14.24
C GLN A 86 -55.39 -3.89 -14.86
N ASN A 87 -55.08 -2.76 -14.22
CA ASN A 87 -54.07 -1.80 -14.67
C ASN A 87 -53.61 -0.92 -13.50
N TRP A 88 -52.79 -1.52 -12.63
CA TRP A 88 -52.46 -0.95 -11.31
C TRP A 88 -51.74 0.42 -11.41
N SER A 89 -50.92 0.62 -12.45
CA SER A 89 -50.10 1.83 -12.60
C SER A 89 -50.82 2.98 -13.30
N ALA A 90 -51.87 2.72 -14.10
CA ALA A 90 -52.58 3.76 -14.84
C ALA A 90 -53.11 4.92 -13.97
N PRO A 91 -53.73 4.69 -12.79
CA PRO A 91 -54.16 5.78 -11.91
C PRO A 91 -53.00 6.66 -11.40
N TYR A 92 -51.82 6.07 -11.16
CA TYR A 92 -50.62 6.80 -10.74
C TYR A 92 -50.04 7.64 -11.88
N ILE A 93 -50.00 7.09 -13.09
CA ILE A 93 -49.58 7.80 -14.31
C ILE A 93 -50.51 8.98 -14.59
N GLU A 94 -51.82 8.76 -14.51
CA GLU A 94 -52.82 9.83 -14.67
C GLU A 94 -52.62 10.94 -13.63
N LYS A 95 -52.37 10.56 -12.37
CA LYS A 95 -52.10 11.52 -11.30
C LYS A 95 -50.81 12.30 -11.55
N ALA A 96 -49.75 11.65 -12.02
CA ALA A 96 -48.48 12.28 -12.36
C ALA A 96 -48.62 13.27 -13.53
N LEU A 97 -49.44 12.95 -14.54
CA LEU A 97 -49.81 13.89 -15.62
C LEU A 97 -50.60 15.09 -15.08
N GLN A 98 -51.59 14.87 -14.20
CA GLN A 98 -52.38 15.94 -13.57
C GLN A 98 -51.52 16.88 -12.73
N LYS A 99 -50.52 16.34 -12.03
CA LYS A 99 -49.56 17.09 -11.21
C LYS A 99 -48.37 17.63 -12.01
N GLN A 100 -48.34 17.42 -13.33
CA GLN A 100 -47.27 17.85 -14.23
C GLN A 100 -45.87 17.34 -13.82
N LEU A 101 -45.81 16.18 -13.17
CA LEU A 101 -44.55 15.49 -12.87
C LEU A 101 -43.97 14.86 -14.14
N ILE A 102 -44.86 14.48 -15.06
CA ILE A 102 -44.56 13.92 -16.38
C ILE A 102 -45.47 14.57 -17.43
N TYR A 103 -45.07 14.54 -18.69
CA TYR A 103 -45.87 15.04 -19.82
C TYR A 103 -46.42 13.92 -20.70
N LYS A 104 -47.48 14.24 -21.46
CA LYS A 104 -48.03 13.35 -22.48
C LYS A 104 -46.96 13.10 -23.54
N ASP A 105 -46.75 11.82 -23.89
CA ASP A 105 -45.74 11.36 -24.85
C ASP A 105 -44.27 11.55 -24.40
N GLU A 106 -44.00 11.86 -23.12
CA GLU A 106 -42.63 11.92 -22.57
C GLU A 106 -41.96 10.54 -22.51
N PHE A 107 -42.76 9.49 -22.31
CA PHE A 107 -42.32 8.10 -22.25
C PHE A 107 -42.98 7.29 -23.37
N ASP A 108 -42.16 6.54 -24.08
CA ASP A 108 -42.55 5.59 -25.12
C ASP A 108 -43.32 4.39 -24.53
N LYS A 109 -42.92 3.92 -23.35
CA LYS A 109 -43.59 2.90 -22.54
C LYS A 109 -43.33 3.16 -21.06
N TYR A 110 -44.31 2.81 -20.22
CA TYR A 110 -44.16 2.95 -18.76
C TYR A 110 -43.64 1.67 -18.08
N ASN A 111 -43.93 0.49 -18.64
CA ASN A 111 -43.41 -0.79 -18.16
C ASN A 111 -42.05 -1.11 -18.83
N ARG A 112 -41.04 -0.30 -18.54
CA ARG A 112 -39.63 -0.51 -18.91
C ARG A 112 -38.70 0.10 -17.87
N PRO A 113 -37.42 -0.33 -17.77
CA PRO A 113 -36.44 0.30 -16.89
C PRO A 113 -36.35 1.82 -17.10
N ILE A 114 -36.32 2.56 -16.00
CA ILE A 114 -36.16 4.02 -16.01
C ILE A 114 -34.69 4.42 -16.09
N LYS A 115 -34.39 5.46 -16.87
CA LYS A 115 -33.05 6.04 -17.00
C LYS A 115 -32.80 7.08 -15.91
N ARG A 116 -31.53 7.31 -15.59
CA ARG A 116 -31.13 8.26 -14.55
C ARG A 116 -31.53 9.72 -14.86
N CYS A 117 -31.47 10.14 -16.12
CA CYS A 117 -31.96 11.46 -16.56
C CYS A 117 -33.49 11.61 -16.40
N GLU A 118 -34.25 10.53 -16.56
CA GLU A 118 -35.69 10.51 -16.38
C GLU A 118 -36.07 10.67 -14.90
N ILE A 119 -35.32 10.02 -14.01
CA ILE A 119 -35.47 10.22 -12.56
C ILE A 119 -35.19 11.68 -12.17
N ALA A 120 -34.09 12.27 -12.65
CA ALA A 120 -33.73 13.65 -12.34
C ALA A 120 -34.89 14.62 -12.66
N LYS A 121 -35.49 14.47 -13.84
CA LYS A 121 -36.65 15.26 -14.28
C LYS A 121 -37.85 15.11 -13.34
N ILE A 122 -38.26 13.88 -13.08
CA ILE A 122 -39.45 13.62 -12.26
C ILE A 122 -39.25 14.18 -10.85
N CYS A 123 -38.09 13.94 -10.23
CA CYS A 123 -37.82 14.41 -8.88
C CYS A 123 -37.70 15.94 -8.80
N VAL A 124 -37.00 16.59 -9.73
CA VAL A 124 -36.89 18.07 -9.77
C VAL A 124 -38.26 18.72 -9.92
N ARG A 125 -39.13 18.18 -10.77
CA ARG A 125 -40.52 18.64 -10.91
C ARG A 125 -41.34 18.39 -9.65
N ALA A 126 -41.18 17.22 -9.02
CA ALA A 126 -41.89 16.86 -7.80
C ALA A 126 -41.60 17.82 -6.64
N ILE A 127 -40.34 18.23 -6.48
CA ILE A 127 -39.94 19.19 -5.44
C ILE A 127 -40.09 20.65 -5.88
N GLY A 128 -40.46 20.91 -7.14
CA GLY A 128 -40.58 22.26 -7.70
C GLY A 128 -39.27 23.05 -7.69
N ALA A 129 -38.14 22.39 -7.95
CA ALA A 129 -36.84 23.05 -7.90
C ALA A 129 -36.60 24.00 -9.08
N ASP A 130 -36.08 25.18 -8.77
CA ASP A 130 -35.71 26.20 -9.74
C ASP A 130 -34.49 25.81 -10.58
N GLU A 131 -34.36 26.42 -11.75
CA GLU A 131 -33.15 26.32 -12.57
C GLU A 131 -31.95 26.93 -11.83
N VAL A 132 -30.80 26.28 -11.95
CA VAL A 132 -29.55 26.75 -11.34
C VAL A 132 -28.95 27.83 -12.24
N SER A 133 -28.53 28.96 -11.66
CA SER A 133 -28.00 30.09 -12.42
C SER A 133 -26.71 30.64 -11.80
N GLY A 134 -26.04 31.53 -12.53
CA GLY A 134 -24.84 32.23 -12.03
C GLY A 134 -23.65 31.29 -11.77
N ASN A 135 -22.90 31.60 -10.71
CA ASN A 135 -21.65 30.89 -10.39
C ASN A 135 -21.87 29.43 -10.03
N GLU A 136 -22.92 29.13 -9.26
CA GLU A 136 -23.27 27.76 -8.87
C GLU A 136 -23.47 26.86 -10.10
N ARG A 137 -24.12 27.39 -11.14
CA ARG A 137 -24.32 26.67 -12.41
C ARG A 137 -22.99 26.29 -13.05
N ASN A 138 -22.06 27.24 -13.12
CA ASN A 138 -20.75 27.02 -13.75
C ASN A 138 -19.91 26.01 -12.96
N GLU A 139 -19.98 26.07 -11.63
CA GLU A 139 -19.32 25.12 -10.74
C GLU A 139 -19.89 23.71 -10.93
N LEU A 140 -21.21 23.54 -10.95
CA LEU A 140 -21.82 22.23 -11.16
C LEU A 140 -21.49 21.65 -12.55
N ILE A 141 -21.40 22.47 -13.59
CA ILE A 141 -20.96 22.02 -14.92
C ILE A 141 -19.54 21.46 -14.87
N SER A 142 -18.63 22.13 -14.17
CA SER A 142 -17.24 21.66 -14.04
C SER A 142 -17.10 20.35 -13.27
N ARG A 143 -18.10 20.00 -12.44
CA ARG A 143 -18.11 18.82 -11.58
C ARG A 143 -18.71 17.57 -12.21
N ILE A 144 -19.38 17.69 -13.36
CA ILE A 144 -20.03 16.57 -14.04
C ILE A 144 -19.22 16.25 -15.30
N SER A 145 -18.41 15.20 -15.24
CA SER A 145 -17.40 14.91 -16.27
C SER A 145 -18.00 14.64 -17.65
N ASP A 146 -19.20 14.05 -17.69
CA ASP A 146 -19.97 13.76 -18.92
C ASP A 146 -21.07 14.82 -19.19
N TYR A 147 -21.00 16.02 -18.58
CA TYR A 147 -22.05 17.03 -18.71
C TYR A 147 -22.39 17.35 -20.17
N TYR A 148 -21.37 17.43 -21.04
CA TYR A 148 -21.56 17.75 -22.45
C TYR A 148 -22.20 16.63 -23.25
N ASP A 149 -22.14 15.38 -22.77
CA ASP A 149 -22.76 14.20 -23.37
C ASP A 149 -24.22 14.03 -22.96
N ILE A 150 -24.65 14.70 -21.90
CA ILE A 150 -26.06 14.75 -21.48
C ILE A 150 -26.88 15.44 -22.57
N TYR A 151 -28.04 14.88 -22.91
CA TYR A 151 -28.91 15.50 -23.91
C TYR A 151 -29.40 16.88 -23.44
N ASN A 152 -29.34 17.88 -24.33
CA ASN A 152 -29.49 19.30 -23.96
C ASN A 152 -30.77 19.62 -23.16
N LYS A 153 -31.89 18.94 -23.44
CA LYS A 153 -33.16 19.16 -22.73
C LYS A 153 -33.15 18.67 -21.27
N ASP A 154 -32.21 17.80 -20.91
CA ASP A 154 -32.14 17.16 -19.60
C ASP A 154 -31.10 17.84 -18.69
N LYS A 155 -30.19 18.66 -19.25
CA LYS A 155 -29.08 19.32 -18.53
C LYS A 155 -29.52 20.14 -17.32
N GLU A 156 -30.53 21.00 -17.48
CA GLU A 156 -30.98 21.86 -16.39
C GLU A 156 -31.64 21.06 -15.26
N TYR A 157 -32.31 19.96 -15.58
CA TYR A 157 -32.82 19.03 -14.57
C TYR A 157 -31.70 18.29 -13.84
N VAL A 158 -30.61 17.93 -14.53
CA VAL A 158 -29.44 17.34 -13.89
C VAL A 158 -28.78 18.35 -12.96
N LEU A 159 -28.55 19.59 -13.41
CA LEU A 159 -27.97 20.64 -12.58
C LEU A 159 -28.84 20.93 -11.35
N ALA A 160 -30.16 21.07 -11.53
CA ALA A 160 -31.10 21.25 -10.42
C ALA A 160 -31.09 20.06 -9.46
N ALA A 161 -31.00 18.83 -9.97
CA ALA A 161 -30.91 17.64 -9.12
C ALA A 161 -29.62 17.58 -8.30
N TYR A 162 -28.49 18.06 -8.86
CA TYR A 162 -27.21 18.15 -8.15
C TYR A 162 -27.22 19.29 -7.12
N SER A 163 -27.71 20.47 -7.49
CA SER A 163 -27.87 21.63 -6.59
C SER A 163 -28.75 21.28 -5.39
N LYS A 164 -29.84 20.54 -5.62
CA LYS A 164 -30.75 20.09 -4.56
C LYS A 164 -30.36 18.77 -3.91
N HIS A 165 -29.18 18.24 -4.24
CA HIS A 165 -28.61 17.03 -3.64
C HIS A 165 -29.51 15.78 -3.75
N LEU A 166 -30.34 15.71 -4.80
CA LEU A 166 -31.16 14.55 -5.11
C LEU A 166 -30.30 13.42 -5.70
N LEU A 167 -29.36 13.80 -6.57
CA LEU A 167 -28.48 12.91 -7.33
C LEU A 167 -27.04 13.39 -7.24
N TYR A 168 -26.11 12.44 -7.33
CA TYR A 168 -24.67 12.68 -7.40
C TYR A 168 -24.07 11.96 -8.61
N GLY A 169 -22.85 12.33 -8.98
CA GLY A 169 -22.06 11.60 -9.97
C GLY A 169 -21.63 10.23 -9.44
N TYR A 170 -21.21 9.36 -10.35
CA TYR A 170 -20.47 8.15 -10.02
C TYR A 170 -19.02 8.51 -9.63
N GLU A 171 -18.23 7.50 -9.25
CA GLU A 171 -16.85 7.70 -8.76
C GLU A 171 -15.92 8.40 -9.77
N ASP A 172 -16.26 8.37 -11.05
CA ASP A 172 -15.58 9.04 -12.18
C ASP A 172 -16.16 10.45 -12.48
N ASN A 173 -16.94 11.00 -11.56
CA ASN A 173 -17.68 12.26 -11.68
C ASN A 173 -18.73 12.28 -12.82
N SER A 174 -19.03 11.14 -13.45
CA SER A 174 -20.02 11.07 -14.52
C SER A 174 -21.44 10.98 -13.96
N PHE A 175 -22.41 11.58 -14.64
CA PHE A 175 -23.82 11.39 -14.35
C PHE A 175 -24.37 10.09 -14.94
N ARG A 176 -23.87 9.65 -16.10
CA ARG A 176 -24.34 8.48 -16.86
C ARG A 176 -25.83 8.56 -17.20
N SER A 177 -26.20 9.61 -17.94
CA SER A 177 -27.59 9.96 -18.30
C SER A 177 -28.48 8.78 -18.69
N GLU A 178 -27.97 7.91 -19.57
CA GLU A 178 -28.74 6.82 -20.17
C GLU A 178 -28.72 5.50 -19.38
N ARG A 179 -27.99 5.42 -18.25
CA ARG A 179 -27.92 4.22 -17.43
C ARG A 179 -29.26 3.96 -16.73
N TYR A 180 -29.68 2.70 -16.72
CA TYR A 180 -30.84 2.26 -15.94
C TYR A 180 -30.56 2.30 -14.44
N THR A 181 -31.61 2.56 -13.66
CA THR A 181 -31.50 2.71 -12.20
C THR A 181 -32.05 1.49 -11.48
N THR A 182 -31.34 1.00 -10.47
CA THR A 182 -31.79 -0.13 -9.64
C THR A 182 -32.86 0.29 -8.64
N ARG A 183 -33.62 -0.68 -8.10
CA ARG A 183 -34.60 -0.45 -7.03
C ARG A 183 -33.95 0.14 -5.79
N ALA A 184 -32.75 -0.31 -5.44
CA ALA A 184 -31.96 0.23 -4.34
C ALA A 184 -31.57 1.70 -4.57
N GLU A 185 -31.05 2.04 -5.75
CA GLU A 185 -30.74 3.43 -6.11
C GLU A 185 -32.00 4.32 -6.06
N ALA A 186 -33.13 3.81 -6.57
CA ALA A 186 -34.41 4.52 -6.55
C ALA A 186 -34.92 4.77 -5.12
N CYS A 187 -34.79 3.82 -4.19
CA CYS A 187 -35.13 4.01 -2.79
C CYS A 187 -34.34 5.16 -2.15
N VAL A 188 -33.04 5.25 -2.44
CA VAL A 188 -32.19 6.33 -1.92
C VAL A 188 -32.62 7.69 -2.47
N ILE A 189 -32.90 7.76 -3.77
CA ILE A 189 -33.31 9.00 -4.43
C ILE A 189 -34.67 9.47 -3.90
N ILE A 190 -35.63 8.56 -3.72
CA ILE A 190 -36.96 8.89 -3.15
C ILE A 190 -36.84 9.36 -1.69
N SER A 191 -36.02 8.70 -0.86
CA SER A 191 -35.78 9.17 0.51
C SER A 191 -35.20 10.59 0.53
N ARG A 192 -34.26 10.93 -0.38
CA ARG A 192 -33.75 12.30 -0.54
C ARG A 192 -34.83 13.28 -1.01
N MET A 193 -35.61 12.90 -2.01
CA MET A 193 -36.69 13.71 -2.57
C MET A 193 -37.72 14.08 -1.51
N ILE A 194 -38.12 13.13 -0.65
CA ILE A 194 -39.06 13.38 0.46
C ILE A 194 -38.53 14.49 1.37
N LYS A 195 -37.24 14.43 1.69
CA LYS A 195 -36.57 15.36 2.61
C LYS A 195 -36.44 16.76 2.00
N VAL A 196 -36.07 16.84 0.73
CA VAL A 196 -35.84 18.12 0.03
C VAL A 196 -37.15 18.79 -0.37
N GLY A 197 -38.16 18.02 -0.77
CA GLY A 197 -39.46 18.51 -1.22
C GLY A 197 -40.35 19.06 -0.10
N ASN A 198 -39.93 18.93 1.16
CA ASN A 198 -40.66 19.43 2.33
C ASN A 198 -42.12 18.92 2.36
N PHE A 199 -42.36 17.68 1.90
CA PHE A 199 -43.67 17.03 1.96
C PHE A 199 -43.93 16.66 3.43
N THR A 200 -44.55 17.57 4.18
CA THR A 200 -44.67 17.53 5.65
C THR A 200 -45.52 16.35 6.14
N ASP A 201 -45.09 15.69 7.22
CA ASP A 201 -46.04 15.15 8.19
C ASP A 201 -46.65 16.30 9.01
N ASN A 202 -47.80 16.07 9.66
CA ASN A 202 -48.66 17.12 10.23
C ASN A 202 -48.05 18.01 11.35
N ASN A 203 -46.75 17.98 11.64
CA ASN A 203 -46.15 18.71 12.77
C ASN A 203 -45.02 19.70 12.43
N GLY A 204 -44.68 19.96 11.16
CA GLY A 204 -43.86 21.12 10.78
C GLY A 204 -42.48 21.23 11.46
N GLY A 205 -41.89 20.10 11.88
CA GLY A 205 -40.53 20.05 12.41
C GLY A 205 -39.49 20.06 11.28
N ILE A 206 -38.37 20.75 11.50
CA ILE A 206 -37.17 20.62 10.65
C ILE A 206 -36.76 19.13 10.67
N ILE A 207 -36.65 18.51 9.50
CA ILE A 207 -36.07 17.16 9.38
C ILE A 207 -34.58 17.31 9.68
N ASP A 208 -34.22 16.99 10.92
CA ASP A 208 -32.85 16.76 11.34
C ASP A 208 -32.27 15.67 10.43
N ASN A 209 -31.37 16.01 9.50
CA ASN A 209 -30.89 15.08 8.47
C ASN A 209 -29.67 14.31 8.98
N PRO A 210 -29.81 13.05 9.45
CA PRO A 210 -28.68 12.28 9.94
C PRO A 210 -27.62 12.02 8.86
N ILE A 211 -27.97 11.98 7.57
CA ILE A 211 -26.98 11.66 6.51
C ILE A 211 -26.01 12.83 6.27
N LEU A 212 -26.42 14.08 6.46
CA LEU A 212 -25.52 15.24 6.43
C LEU A 212 -24.73 15.40 7.74
N LYS A 213 -25.19 14.81 8.86
CA LYS A 213 -24.41 14.71 10.11
C LYS A 213 -23.24 13.72 10.03
N ASN A 214 -23.21 12.88 9.01
CA ASN A 214 -22.18 11.87 8.81
C ASN A 214 -20.96 12.41 8.08
N ILE A 215 -21.04 13.63 7.54
CA ILE A 215 -20.01 14.20 6.70
C ILE A 215 -19.43 15.41 7.41
N ILE A 216 -18.11 15.39 7.60
CA ILE A 216 -17.34 16.48 8.17
C ILE A 216 -16.46 17.03 7.05
N TYR A 217 -16.54 18.33 6.79
CA TYR A 217 -15.73 19.01 5.78
C TYR A 217 -14.57 19.75 6.44
N VAL A 218 -13.39 19.63 5.85
CA VAL A 218 -12.16 20.32 6.26
C VAL A 218 -11.61 21.08 5.07
N ALA A 219 -11.27 22.36 5.22
CA ALA A 219 -10.73 23.20 4.15
C ALA A 219 -9.64 24.15 4.68
N ASN A 220 -8.63 24.47 3.86
CA ASN A 220 -7.59 25.45 4.21
C ASN A 220 -8.15 26.85 4.55
N THR A 221 -9.32 27.19 4.00
CA THR A 221 -10.05 28.44 4.26
C THR A 221 -11.08 28.33 5.40
N GLY A 222 -11.19 27.16 6.04
CA GLY A 222 -12.13 26.90 7.12
C GLY A 222 -11.71 27.50 8.47
N ASN A 223 -12.50 27.21 9.50
CA ASN A 223 -12.26 27.62 10.88
C ASN A 223 -12.68 26.48 11.84
N ASP A 224 -11.87 26.19 12.86
CA ASP A 224 -12.14 25.09 13.80
C ASP A 224 -13.28 25.40 14.79
N GLU A 225 -13.76 26.64 14.83
CA GLU A 225 -15.00 27.02 15.52
C GLU A 225 -16.26 26.74 14.67
N ASN A 226 -16.11 26.36 13.40
CA ASN A 226 -17.24 26.02 12.55
C ASN A 226 -17.81 24.63 12.91
N ASP A 227 -19.00 24.31 12.38
CA ASP A 227 -19.67 23.04 12.63
C ASP A 227 -19.21 21.89 11.73
N GLY A 228 -18.39 22.16 10.71
CA GLY A 228 -17.85 21.18 9.78
C GLY A 228 -18.78 20.82 8.63
N THR A 229 -19.75 21.69 8.32
CA THR A 229 -20.56 21.61 7.10
C THR A 229 -19.79 22.08 5.86
N ILE A 230 -20.31 21.82 4.66
CA ILE A 230 -19.65 22.25 3.42
C ILE A 230 -19.52 23.78 3.31
N ASP A 231 -20.51 24.52 3.83
CA ASP A 231 -20.56 25.99 3.82
C ASP A 231 -19.74 26.59 4.98
N SER A 232 -19.56 25.83 6.06
CA SER A 232 -18.76 26.21 7.23
C SER A 232 -17.81 25.07 7.60
N PRO A 233 -16.77 24.81 6.78
CA PRO A 233 -15.86 23.70 7.01
C PRO A 233 -14.93 23.98 8.18
N LEU A 234 -14.49 22.91 8.84
CA LEU A 234 -13.39 22.95 9.80
C LEU A 234 -12.08 23.32 9.10
N LYS A 235 -11.07 23.74 9.87
CA LYS A 235 -9.75 24.07 9.33
C LYS A 235 -8.78 22.90 9.42
N THR A 236 -8.80 22.15 10.52
CA THR A 236 -7.77 21.15 10.84
C THR A 236 -8.31 19.72 10.87
N LEU A 237 -7.42 18.76 10.62
CA LEU A 237 -7.74 17.33 10.74
C LEU A 237 -7.98 16.93 12.20
N GLU A 238 -7.29 17.55 13.14
CA GLU A 238 -7.45 17.28 14.58
C GLU A 238 -8.85 17.65 15.04
N LYS A 239 -9.37 18.80 14.62
CA LYS A 239 -10.73 19.20 14.96
C LYS A 239 -11.76 18.27 14.31
N ALA A 240 -11.51 17.81 13.08
CA ALA A 240 -12.37 16.84 12.41
C ALA A 240 -12.38 15.48 13.15
N ARG A 241 -11.22 14.99 13.57
CA ARG A 241 -11.11 13.81 14.44
C ARG A 241 -11.84 14.00 15.76
N ASP A 242 -11.69 15.14 16.41
CA ASP A 242 -12.39 15.41 17.67
C ASP A 242 -13.91 15.42 17.46
N LYS A 243 -14.38 15.89 16.29
CA LYS A 243 -15.80 15.79 15.89
C LYS A 243 -16.25 14.35 15.66
N VAL A 244 -15.42 13.50 15.04
CA VAL A 244 -15.65 12.05 14.94
C VAL A 244 -15.83 11.43 16.33
N ARG A 245 -14.94 11.77 17.28
CA ARG A 245 -15.02 11.30 18.67
C ARG A 245 -16.28 11.76 19.38
N GLU A 246 -16.70 13.00 19.17
CA GLU A 246 -17.97 13.51 19.70
C GLU A 246 -19.15 12.65 19.22
N ILE A 247 -19.22 12.35 17.92
CA ILE A 247 -20.28 11.52 17.32
C ILE A 247 -20.25 10.09 17.90
N ILE A 248 -19.08 9.47 17.97
CA ILE A 248 -18.91 8.12 18.53
C ILE A 248 -19.34 8.08 20.00
N SER A 249 -18.87 9.04 20.80
CA SER A 249 -19.16 9.09 22.24
C SER A 249 -20.62 9.38 22.56
N SER A 250 -21.38 10.00 21.65
CA SER A 250 -22.79 10.29 21.86
C SER A 250 -23.67 9.05 21.76
N GLY A 251 -23.14 7.91 21.30
CA GLY A 251 -23.89 6.68 21.06
C GLY A 251 -24.83 6.73 19.86
N ASN A 252 -24.83 7.83 19.09
CA ASN A 252 -25.63 7.99 17.88
C ASN A 252 -24.75 7.79 16.64
N TYR A 253 -24.00 6.68 16.63
CA TYR A 253 -23.11 6.39 15.51
C TYR A 253 -23.95 6.17 14.25
N PRO A 254 -23.65 6.87 13.15
CA PRO A 254 -24.57 6.89 12.05
C PRO A 254 -24.44 5.69 11.10
N ASP A 255 -25.59 5.27 10.56
CA ASP A 255 -25.66 4.29 9.49
C ASP A 255 -24.88 4.77 8.25
N GLY A 256 -24.04 3.90 7.71
CA GLY A 256 -23.13 4.18 6.59
C GLY A 256 -21.79 4.80 7.01
N GLY A 257 -21.55 4.99 8.30
CA GLY A 257 -20.27 5.49 8.81
C GLY A 257 -20.14 7.01 8.80
N ILE A 258 -18.95 7.49 9.18
CA ILE A 258 -18.59 8.91 9.20
C ILE A 258 -17.56 9.16 8.10
N THR A 259 -17.76 10.16 7.27
CA THR A 259 -16.79 10.57 6.23
C THR A 259 -16.26 11.96 6.54
N VAL A 260 -14.95 12.08 6.65
CA VAL A 260 -14.22 13.36 6.73
C VAL A 260 -13.70 13.67 5.32
N TYR A 261 -14.29 14.66 4.67
CA TYR A 261 -13.82 15.17 3.39
C TYR A 261 -12.86 16.33 3.57
N LEU A 262 -11.67 16.20 2.98
CA LEU A 262 -10.70 17.27 2.85
C LEU A 262 -10.87 17.91 1.48
N ARG A 263 -11.10 19.23 1.45
CA ARG A 263 -11.07 20.01 0.20
C ARG A 263 -9.65 20.05 -0.38
N GLY A 264 -9.53 20.43 -1.64
CA GLY A 264 -8.24 20.53 -2.32
C GLY A 264 -7.33 21.55 -1.65
N GLY A 265 -6.09 21.15 -1.37
CA GLY A 265 -5.11 22.01 -0.70
C GLY A 265 -4.05 21.27 0.10
N ASP A 266 -3.12 22.04 0.66
CA ASP A 266 -1.98 21.57 1.45
C ASP A 266 -2.30 21.67 2.95
N TYR A 267 -2.47 20.54 3.63
CA TYR A 267 -2.72 20.42 5.06
C TYR A 267 -1.40 20.11 5.78
N VAL A 268 -0.71 21.16 6.22
CA VAL A 268 0.56 21.05 6.94
C VAL A 268 0.31 20.65 8.39
N LEU A 269 0.94 19.56 8.81
CA LEU A 269 0.90 19.06 10.19
C LEU A 269 2.17 19.48 10.94
N ASP A 270 2.01 20.06 12.12
CA ASP A 270 3.09 20.37 13.07
C ASP A 270 3.30 19.27 14.12
N LYS A 271 2.39 18.28 14.17
CA LYS A 271 2.40 17.08 15.00
C LYS A 271 1.58 15.96 14.35
N SER A 272 1.74 14.73 14.82
CA SER A 272 0.97 13.57 14.36
C SER A 272 -0.54 13.70 14.59
N LEU A 273 -1.35 13.27 13.61
CA LEU A 273 -2.77 13.00 13.81
C LEU A 273 -2.94 11.69 14.59
N GLU A 274 -3.06 11.81 15.91
CA GLU A 274 -3.20 10.65 16.81
C GLU A 274 -4.62 10.06 16.81
N LEU A 275 -4.72 8.76 16.51
CA LEU A 275 -5.95 7.96 16.50
C LEU A 275 -5.92 6.86 17.59
N GLY A 276 -7.08 6.58 18.18
CA GLY A 276 -7.28 5.50 19.15
C GLY A 276 -8.64 4.84 19.04
N SER A 277 -9.03 4.11 20.07
CA SER A 277 -10.32 3.38 20.09
C SER A 277 -11.54 4.29 19.90
N ASN A 278 -11.45 5.55 20.34
CA ASN A 278 -12.53 6.53 20.20
C ASN A 278 -12.67 7.10 18.78
N ASP A 279 -11.76 6.73 17.88
CA ASP A 279 -11.78 7.09 16.45
C ASP A 279 -12.23 5.92 15.57
N SER A 280 -12.56 4.78 16.20
CA SER A 280 -12.90 3.55 15.50
C SER A 280 -14.36 3.53 15.05
N GLY A 281 -14.58 3.10 13.80
CA GLY A 281 -15.91 2.78 13.30
C GLY A 281 -16.34 1.37 13.69
N THR A 282 -17.37 0.89 13.01
CA THR A 282 -17.80 -0.52 13.04
C THR A 282 -17.64 -1.13 11.65
N GLU A 283 -17.64 -2.46 11.55
CA GLU A 283 -17.46 -3.18 10.28
C GLU A 283 -18.40 -2.69 9.17
N ASN A 284 -19.67 -2.41 9.51
CA ASN A 284 -20.68 -1.93 8.56
C ASN A 284 -20.74 -0.40 8.44
N ASN A 285 -20.10 0.32 9.36
CA ASN A 285 -20.16 1.78 9.43
C ASN A 285 -18.76 2.30 9.79
N PRO A 286 -17.84 2.40 8.82
CA PRO A 286 -16.46 2.80 9.07
C PRO A 286 -16.30 4.33 9.24
N VAL A 287 -15.17 4.76 9.77
CA VAL A 287 -14.73 6.16 9.66
C VAL A 287 -13.83 6.28 8.42
N THR A 288 -14.13 7.20 7.51
CA THR A 288 -13.37 7.40 6.28
C THR A 288 -12.79 8.81 6.23
N TYR A 289 -11.49 8.93 6.00
CA TYR A 289 -10.83 10.19 5.64
C TYR A 289 -10.52 10.17 4.15
N SER A 290 -11.03 11.16 3.41
CA SER A 290 -10.85 11.20 1.95
C SER A 290 -10.68 12.62 1.43
N SER A 291 -9.95 12.78 0.33
CA SER A 291 -10.11 13.97 -0.50
C SER A 291 -11.57 14.09 -0.96
N TYR A 292 -12.05 15.32 -1.09
CA TYR A 292 -13.34 15.61 -1.68
C TYR A 292 -13.33 15.15 -3.17
N PRO A 293 -14.41 14.56 -3.69
CA PRO A 293 -14.42 14.06 -5.06
C PRO A 293 -14.03 15.12 -6.10
N GLY A 294 -13.07 14.78 -6.97
CA GLY A 294 -12.51 15.70 -7.98
C GLY A 294 -11.48 16.70 -7.46
N GLU A 295 -11.10 16.62 -6.18
CA GLU A 295 -10.08 17.46 -5.56
C GLU A 295 -8.96 16.57 -4.98
N VAL A 296 -7.76 17.15 -4.80
CA VAL A 296 -6.62 16.47 -4.19
C VAL A 296 -6.24 17.19 -2.90
N ALA A 297 -6.44 16.53 -1.76
CA ALA A 297 -5.93 16.98 -0.48
C ALA A 297 -4.55 16.35 -0.22
N ARG A 298 -3.55 17.20 0.03
CA ARG A 298 -2.21 16.79 0.44
C ARG A 298 -2.03 17.01 1.94
N ILE A 299 -1.81 15.94 2.70
CA ILE A 299 -1.39 16.00 4.10
C ILE A 299 0.13 15.95 4.11
N THR A 300 0.78 16.94 4.72
CA THR A 300 2.24 17.07 4.65
C THR A 300 2.86 17.43 5.98
N GLY A 301 4.03 16.85 6.28
CA GLY A 301 4.88 17.20 7.42
C GLY A 301 5.98 18.19 7.05
N GLY A 302 5.94 18.71 5.82
CA GLY A 302 6.99 19.54 5.25
C GLY A 302 6.69 21.02 5.33
N THR A 303 7.73 21.83 5.19
CA THR A 303 7.61 23.27 4.97
C THR A 303 7.87 23.60 3.52
N LYS A 304 6.94 24.33 2.89
CA LYS A 304 7.09 24.81 1.53
C LYS A 304 8.16 25.91 1.46
N LEU A 305 9.11 25.78 0.54
CA LEU A 305 10.16 26.77 0.31
C LEU A 305 9.79 27.67 -0.89
N PRO A 306 9.70 29.00 -0.72
CA PRO A 306 9.41 29.90 -1.83
C PRO A 306 10.55 29.97 -2.85
N TYR A 307 10.26 29.75 -4.12
CA TYR A 307 11.25 29.85 -5.21
C TYR A 307 12.01 31.19 -5.21
N ASN A 308 11.32 32.29 -4.94
CA ASN A 308 11.87 33.65 -4.98
C ASN A 308 12.88 33.96 -3.85
N GLU A 309 13.00 33.10 -2.84
CA GLU A 309 14.00 33.24 -1.78
C GLU A 309 15.36 32.61 -2.16
N PHE A 310 15.39 31.74 -3.18
CA PHE A 310 16.64 31.17 -3.71
C PHE A 310 17.44 32.24 -4.46
N LYS A 311 18.73 32.35 -4.13
CA LYS A 311 19.66 33.32 -4.72
C LYS A 311 20.88 32.61 -5.26
N LYS A 312 21.57 33.21 -6.22
CA LYS A 312 22.89 32.71 -6.62
C LYS A 312 23.82 32.68 -5.40
N ILE A 313 24.61 31.61 -5.30
CA ILE A 313 25.58 31.50 -4.21
C ILE A 313 26.55 32.69 -4.19
N SER A 314 26.99 33.06 -3.00
CA SER A 314 28.03 34.09 -2.83
C SER A 314 29.36 33.68 -3.47
N SER A 315 30.18 34.67 -3.87
CA SER A 315 31.53 34.43 -4.43
C SER A 315 32.43 33.62 -3.51
N ASP A 316 32.30 33.85 -2.21
CA ASP A 316 33.09 33.17 -1.19
C ASP A 316 32.72 31.69 -1.11
N MET A 317 31.43 31.36 -1.21
CA MET A 317 30.96 29.97 -1.26
C MET A 317 31.30 29.29 -2.60
N ALA A 318 31.15 29.98 -3.72
CA ALA A 318 31.58 29.49 -5.04
C ALA A 318 33.09 29.13 -5.06
N SER A 319 33.91 29.90 -4.34
CA SER A 319 35.34 29.64 -4.21
C SER A 319 35.70 28.32 -3.49
N LYS A 320 34.75 27.70 -2.78
CA LYS A 320 34.97 26.43 -2.05
C LYS A 320 34.61 25.17 -2.86
N LEU A 321 33.75 25.26 -3.89
CA LEU A 321 33.39 24.11 -4.74
C LEU A 321 34.63 23.50 -5.44
N LEU A 322 34.73 22.18 -5.59
CA LEU A 322 35.85 21.58 -6.33
C LEU A 322 35.71 21.80 -7.84
N ASP A 323 34.51 21.59 -8.38
CA ASP A 323 34.20 21.95 -9.75
C ASP A 323 33.81 23.44 -9.83
N LYS A 324 34.61 24.24 -10.54
CA LYS A 324 34.34 25.66 -10.72
C LYS A 324 33.31 25.95 -11.80
N THR A 325 33.04 24.99 -12.68
CA THR A 325 32.11 25.15 -13.81
C THR A 325 30.64 25.16 -13.40
N VAL A 326 30.34 24.81 -12.15
CA VAL A 326 28.97 24.77 -11.60
C VAL A 326 28.65 25.99 -10.73
N SER A 327 29.61 26.88 -10.47
CA SER A 327 29.45 27.98 -9.50
C SER A 327 28.30 28.94 -9.81
N ASP A 328 27.96 29.13 -11.08
CA ASP A 328 26.85 29.97 -11.53
C ASP A 328 25.48 29.26 -11.56
N LYS A 329 25.47 27.95 -11.30
CA LYS A 329 24.28 27.08 -11.29
C LYS A 329 23.78 26.76 -9.88
N VAL A 330 24.65 26.85 -8.88
CA VAL A 330 24.26 26.60 -7.49
C VAL A 330 23.52 27.81 -6.91
N LEU A 331 22.48 27.52 -6.13
CA LEU A 331 21.66 28.48 -5.40
C LEU A 331 21.85 28.33 -3.89
N GLU A 332 21.63 29.39 -3.13
CA GLU A 332 21.58 29.43 -1.66
C GLU A 332 20.23 29.96 -1.16
N LEU A 333 19.80 29.45 0.00
CA LEU A 333 18.61 29.89 0.72
C LEU A 333 18.88 29.84 2.24
N ASP A 334 18.43 30.87 2.95
CA ASP A 334 18.62 31.02 4.41
C ASP A 334 17.39 30.47 5.15
N LEU A 335 17.48 29.22 5.61
CA LEU A 335 16.40 28.54 6.33
C LEU A 335 16.15 29.19 7.70
N GLY A 336 17.20 29.72 8.34
CA GLY A 336 17.09 30.41 9.64
C GLY A 336 16.22 31.67 9.55
N LYS A 337 16.35 32.45 8.48
CA LYS A 337 15.45 33.61 8.23
C LYS A 337 13.99 33.23 8.05
N MET A 338 13.71 31.99 7.65
CA MET A 338 12.36 31.46 7.52
C MET A 338 11.81 30.85 8.81
N GLY A 339 12.58 30.89 9.91
CA GLY A 339 12.20 30.27 11.19
C GLY A 339 12.38 28.76 11.24
N ILE A 340 13.11 28.19 10.27
CA ILE A 340 13.40 26.75 10.20
C ILE A 340 14.66 26.48 11.03
N GLU A 341 14.44 25.92 12.21
CA GLU A 341 15.47 25.74 13.24
C GLU A 341 15.91 24.28 13.40
N ASP A 342 14.97 23.33 13.35
CA ASP A 342 15.28 21.90 13.42
C ASP A 342 15.49 21.30 12.01
N LEU A 343 16.75 21.00 11.70
CA LEU A 343 17.18 20.39 10.44
C LEU A 343 17.45 18.88 10.58
N GLY A 344 17.16 18.33 11.76
CA GLY A 344 17.59 17.01 12.18
C GLY A 344 19.10 16.80 12.06
N GLN A 345 19.52 15.54 12.05
CA GLN A 345 20.93 15.18 11.99
C GLN A 345 21.12 13.92 11.15
N LEU A 346 22.25 13.89 10.44
CA LEU A 346 22.79 12.64 9.93
C LEU A 346 23.18 11.76 11.10
N SER A 347 23.08 10.45 10.91
CA SER A 347 23.37 9.50 11.97
C SER A 347 23.90 8.20 11.43
N ARG A 348 24.43 7.37 12.33
CA ARG A 348 24.83 6.01 12.00
C ARG A 348 23.60 5.15 11.72
N ARG A 349 23.64 4.44 10.59
CA ARG A 349 22.51 3.68 10.04
C ARG A 349 22.92 2.34 9.45
N GLY A 350 21.94 1.43 9.32
CA GLY A 350 22.10 0.08 8.79
C GLY A 350 21.90 -1.07 9.80
N TYR A 351 22.01 -2.30 9.31
CA TYR A 351 21.75 -3.55 10.05
C TYR A 351 22.40 -3.59 11.44
N GLY A 352 21.54 -3.64 12.47
CA GLY A 352 21.94 -3.83 13.86
C GLY A 352 22.65 -2.63 14.52
N ILE A 353 22.75 -1.48 13.84
CA ILE A 353 23.54 -0.33 14.30
C ILE A 353 22.85 1.03 14.19
N SER A 354 21.56 1.09 13.84
CA SER A 354 20.80 2.35 13.83
C SER A 354 20.96 3.08 15.17
N ALA A 355 21.21 4.38 15.10
CA ALA A 355 21.29 5.25 16.28
C ALA A 355 19.90 5.54 16.90
N ASP A 356 18.82 4.96 16.36
CA ASP A 356 17.43 5.18 16.78
C ASP A 356 17.04 6.67 16.79
N VAL A 357 17.56 7.42 15.79
CA VAL A 357 17.25 8.85 15.62
C VAL A 357 16.51 9.10 14.31
N ILE A 358 15.52 9.97 14.40
CA ILE A 358 14.78 10.48 13.23
C ILE A 358 15.78 11.14 12.27
N PRO A 359 15.71 10.82 10.96
CA PRO A 359 16.57 11.41 9.94
C PRO A 359 16.61 12.94 9.92
N GLN A 360 17.64 13.45 9.26
CA GLN A 360 17.76 14.84 8.85
C GLN A 360 16.57 15.30 7.99
N ALA A 361 16.40 16.61 7.89
CA ALA A 361 15.54 17.22 6.89
C ALA A 361 16.02 16.90 5.47
N GLU A 362 15.06 16.64 4.58
CA GLU A 362 15.28 16.25 3.19
C GLU A 362 14.56 17.21 2.27
N LEU A 363 15.17 17.47 1.11
CA LEU A 363 14.65 18.41 0.13
C LEU A 363 13.97 17.63 -0.99
N TYR A 364 12.74 18.01 -1.28
CA TYR A 364 11.91 17.45 -2.34
C TYR A 364 11.53 18.57 -3.32
N ILE A 365 11.68 18.33 -4.62
CA ILE A 365 11.35 19.29 -5.67
C ILE A 365 10.59 18.55 -6.76
N ASP A 366 9.37 19.01 -7.05
CA ASP A 366 8.52 18.44 -8.11
C ASP A 366 8.34 16.90 -7.94
N SER A 367 8.15 16.46 -6.69
CA SER A 367 8.06 15.05 -6.26
C SER A 367 9.31 14.19 -6.45
N ASP A 368 10.47 14.81 -6.73
CA ASP A 368 11.76 14.14 -6.66
C ASP A 368 12.47 14.42 -5.33
N ARG A 369 12.98 13.37 -4.68
CA ARG A 369 13.94 13.49 -3.58
C ARG A 369 15.30 13.97 -4.10
N MET A 370 15.78 15.09 -3.58
CA MET A 370 17.12 15.60 -3.92
C MET A 370 18.21 14.79 -3.23
N GLN A 371 19.37 14.71 -3.85
CA GLN A 371 20.50 13.90 -3.38
C GLN A 371 21.44 14.76 -2.51
N LEU A 372 21.83 14.28 -1.33
CA LEU A 372 22.93 14.92 -0.60
C LEU A 372 24.19 14.93 -1.46
N ALA A 373 24.86 16.09 -1.55
CA ALA A 373 26.11 16.25 -2.27
C ALA A 373 27.12 15.18 -1.84
N ARG A 374 27.63 14.42 -2.81
CA ARG A 374 28.42 13.22 -2.52
C ARG A 374 29.57 13.02 -3.50
N TRP A 375 30.49 12.14 -3.13
CA TRP A 375 31.50 11.65 -4.05
C TRP A 375 31.82 10.16 -3.85
N PRO A 376 31.98 9.38 -4.93
CA PRO A 376 31.57 9.72 -6.31
C PRO A 376 30.05 9.82 -6.46
N ASN A 377 29.60 10.47 -7.55
CA ASN A 377 28.17 10.66 -7.81
C ASN A 377 27.44 9.40 -8.28
N SER A 378 27.94 8.75 -9.33
CA SER A 378 27.37 7.52 -9.89
C SER A 378 28.20 6.29 -9.54
N ASP A 379 29.52 6.45 -9.46
CA ASP A 379 30.46 5.36 -9.25
C ASP A 379 30.58 4.97 -7.77
N TRP A 380 31.38 3.93 -7.53
CA TRP A 380 31.78 3.45 -6.22
C TRP A 380 33.30 3.43 -6.12
N VAL A 381 33.84 3.74 -4.94
CA VAL A 381 35.26 3.54 -4.64
C VAL A 381 35.45 2.44 -3.60
N GLY A 382 36.62 1.82 -3.58
CA GLY A 382 36.96 0.75 -2.64
C GLY A 382 38.05 1.16 -1.65
N THR A 383 38.33 0.29 -0.70
CA THR A 383 39.49 0.43 0.20
C THR A 383 40.63 -0.48 -0.27
N THR A 384 41.88 -0.16 0.07
CA THR A 384 43.05 -0.98 -0.29
C THR A 384 43.53 -1.91 0.82
N ASP A 385 43.60 -1.43 2.06
CA ASP A 385 44.01 -2.21 3.24
C ASP A 385 43.19 -1.82 4.48
N ILE A 386 43.12 -2.73 5.46
CA ILE A 386 42.58 -2.44 6.79
C ILE A 386 43.76 -2.24 7.76
N VAL A 387 43.87 -1.05 8.34
CA VAL A 387 44.88 -0.75 9.39
C VAL A 387 44.34 -1.15 10.75
N ARG A 388 43.05 -0.87 10.99
CA ARG A 388 42.33 -1.26 12.21
C ARG A 388 40.89 -1.56 11.84
N SER A 389 40.41 -2.77 12.15
CA SER A 389 39.05 -3.19 11.80
C SER A 389 37.96 -2.41 12.54
N GLY A 390 38.27 -1.80 13.70
CA GLY A 390 37.28 -1.16 14.55
C GLY A 390 36.28 -2.17 15.14
N ALA A 391 35.30 -1.69 15.88
CA ALA A 391 34.23 -2.52 16.44
C ALA A 391 32.89 -1.79 16.49
N ARG A 392 31.81 -2.58 16.44
CA ARG A 392 30.43 -2.09 16.46
C ARG A 392 29.75 -2.45 17.78
N SER A 393 28.91 -1.56 18.30
CA SER A 393 27.93 -1.90 19.33
C SER A 393 26.65 -1.09 19.15
N LYS A 394 25.51 -1.67 19.56
CA LYS A 394 24.23 -0.96 19.64
C LYS A 394 24.27 0.22 20.62
N LYS A 395 25.14 0.18 21.64
CA LYS A 395 25.15 1.11 22.79
C LYS A 395 26.18 2.25 22.69
N GLY A 396 27.00 2.32 21.64
CA GLY A 396 27.99 3.39 21.44
C GLY A 396 29.41 2.91 21.13
N VAL A 397 30.31 3.90 20.98
CA VAL A 397 31.67 3.82 20.42
C VAL A 397 32.55 2.83 21.21
N LEU A 398 33.08 1.83 20.50
CA LEU A 398 34.16 0.99 21.01
C LEU A 398 35.51 1.54 20.53
N GLU A 399 35.66 1.67 19.21
CA GLU A 399 36.77 2.33 18.50
C GLU A 399 36.42 2.29 16.99
N GLY A 400 36.55 3.39 16.26
CA GLY A 400 36.26 3.40 14.82
C GLY A 400 37.35 2.78 13.96
N ALA A 401 36.98 2.26 12.80
CA ALA A 401 37.92 1.61 11.88
C ALA A 401 38.89 2.61 11.22
N VAL A 402 40.06 2.11 10.82
CA VAL A 402 41.05 2.82 10.01
C VAL A 402 41.35 1.97 8.78
N TYR A 403 41.15 2.55 7.60
CA TYR A 403 41.39 1.87 6.32
C TYR A 403 42.17 2.76 5.36
N LYS A 404 42.92 2.12 4.47
CA LYS A 404 43.68 2.80 3.42
C LYS A 404 42.85 2.97 2.16
N ILE A 405 43.18 4.02 1.43
CA ILE A 405 42.60 4.41 0.13
C ILE A 405 43.76 4.78 -0.82
N ASP A 406 43.53 4.67 -2.13
CA ASP A 406 44.53 5.01 -3.17
C ASP A 406 44.15 6.26 -3.98
N TYR A 407 43.16 7.02 -3.51
CA TYR A 407 42.69 8.27 -4.10
C TYR A 407 42.89 9.47 -3.15
N ASP A 408 43.06 10.66 -3.71
CA ASP A 408 43.38 11.89 -2.97
C ASP A 408 42.17 12.81 -2.71
N ARG A 409 41.04 12.54 -3.37
CA ARG A 409 39.85 13.42 -3.37
C ARG A 409 39.43 13.87 -1.95
N PRO A 410 39.35 12.99 -0.93
CA PRO A 410 38.96 13.38 0.42
C PRO A 410 39.79 14.50 1.06
N THR A 411 41.09 14.60 0.70
CA THR A 411 41.99 15.60 1.30
C THR A 411 41.67 17.05 0.89
N LYS A 412 40.82 17.22 -0.13
CA LYS A 412 40.42 18.53 -0.68
C LYS A 412 39.24 19.13 0.09
N TRP A 413 38.48 18.32 0.83
CA TRP A 413 37.29 18.77 1.55
C TRP A 413 37.64 19.65 2.76
N LYS A 414 36.84 20.69 2.97
CA LYS A 414 36.87 21.62 4.11
C LYS A 414 35.54 21.68 4.86
N THR A 415 34.49 21.03 4.33
CA THR A 415 33.26 20.71 5.08
C THR A 415 33.63 20.17 6.46
N ASN A 416 32.88 20.61 7.48
CA ASN A 416 33.10 20.16 8.85
C ASN A 416 33.12 18.62 8.87
N ILE A 417 34.25 18.04 9.27
CA ILE A 417 34.47 16.59 9.18
C ILE A 417 33.42 15.77 9.94
N ASN A 418 32.83 16.33 11.00
CA ASN A 418 31.77 15.68 11.77
C ASN A 418 30.44 15.54 11.00
N GLU A 419 30.29 16.24 9.87
CA GLU A 419 29.12 16.18 8.99
C GLU A 419 29.34 15.25 7.78
N ILE A 420 30.57 14.73 7.58
CA ILE A 420 30.91 13.86 6.44
C ILE A 420 30.78 12.40 6.85
N TYR A 421 30.06 11.63 6.04
CA TYR A 421 29.83 10.21 6.27
C TYR A 421 30.46 9.37 5.16
N THR A 422 31.10 8.25 5.53
CA THR A 422 31.31 7.13 4.60
C THR A 422 30.03 6.31 4.54
N SER A 423 29.50 6.09 3.35
CA SER A 423 28.30 5.27 3.12
C SER A 423 28.64 4.10 2.19
N GLY A 424 28.09 2.91 2.42
CA GLY A 424 28.32 1.75 1.54
C GLY A 424 28.58 0.44 2.27
N VAL A 425 29.15 -0.52 1.55
CA VAL A 425 29.47 -1.86 2.04
C VAL A 425 30.96 -1.94 2.39
N LEU A 426 31.23 -1.92 3.70
CA LEU A 426 32.58 -1.98 4.32
C LEU A 426 32.85 -3.33 5.02
N GLY A 427 32.05 -4.36 4.74
CA GLY A 427 32.08 -5.58 5.52
C GLY A 427 31.25 -6.69 4.88
N PRO A 428 30.41 -7.39 5.67
CA PRO A 428 29.47 -8.35 5.12
C PRO A 428 28.61 -7.72 4.02
N ASN A 429 28.51 -8.45 2.92
CA ASN A 429 28.03 -7.99 1.63
C ASN A 429 26.54 -7.63 1.57
N TYR A 430 25.77 -8.19 2.50
CA TYR A 430 24.34 -7.96 2.71
C TYR A 430 24.03 -6.71 3.57
N PHE A 431 25.05 -5.94 3.97
CA PHE A 431 24.90 -4.82 4.88
C PHE A 431 25.57 -3.54 4.37
N TYR A 432 24.81 -2.45 4.42
CA TYR A 432 25.17 -1.09 4.07
C TYR A 432 25.19 -0.26 5.34
N GLY A 433 26.28 0.46 5.55
CA GLY A 433 26.48 1.30 6.72
C GLY A 433 26.69 2.76 6.35
N TYR A 434 26.29 3.64 7.26
CA TYR A 434 26.63 5.06 7.25
C TYR A 434 27.47 5.34 8.48
N PHE A 435 28.71 5.77 8.27
CA PHE A 435 29.70 5.94 9.35
C PHE A 435 30.31 7.34 9.33
N PRO A 436 30.28 8.07 10.45
CA PRO A 436 30.90 9.39 10.53
C PRO A 436 32.42 9.30 10.50
N ILE A 437 33.06 10.26 9.83
CA ILE A 437 34.52 10.34 9.73
C ILE A 437 35.09 11.13 10.91
N GLU A 438 36.18 10.63 11.49
CA GLU A 438 36.96 11.35 12.52
C GLU A 438 38.17 12.06 11.93
N LYS A 439 38.85 11.43 10.96
CA LYS A 439 40.07 11.97 10.36
C LYS A 439 40.22 11.59 8.89
N ILE A 440 40.68 12.55 8.09
CA ILE A 440 41.09 12.35 6.69
C ILE A 440 42.58 12.65 6.58
N GLU A 441 43.35 11.70 6.05
CA GLU A 441 44.78 11.81 5.79
C GLU A 441 45.09 11.36 4.36
N PRO A 442 46.20 11.81 3.75
CA PRO A 442 46.63 11.26 2.46
C PRO A 442 46.71 9.72 2.52
N GLY A 443 45.91 9.05 1.71
CA GLY A 443 45.87 7.58 1.61
C GLY A 443 45.16 6.85 2.76
N GLN A 444 44.48 7.55 3.68
CA GLN A 444 43.87 6.92 4.86
C GLN A 444 42.62 7.67 5.38
N ILE A 445 41.61 6.91 5.80
CA ILE A 445 40.42 7.42 6.50
C ILE A 445 40.33 6.76 7.87
N THR A 446 40.03 7.57 8.90
CA THR A 446 39.65 7.09 10.24
C THR A 446 38.18 7.40 10.46
N LEU A 447 37.38 6.37 10.70
CA LEU A 447 36.00 6.51 11.13
C LEU A 447 35.97 6.84 12.63
N LYS A 448 35.02 7.66 13.05
CA LYS A 448 34.76 7.92 14.48
C LYS A 448 34.20 6.68 15.17
N GLU A 449 33.37 5.95 14.45
CA GLU A 449 32.81 4.67 14.85
C GLU A 449 32.46 3.81 13.64
N GLY A 450 32.32 2.50 13.85
CA GLY A 450 32.06 1.54 12.79
C GLY A 450 33.18 0.52 12.67
N SER A 451 32.92 -0.52 11.88
CA SER A 451 33.93 -1.54 11.59
C SER A 451 34.05 -1.80 10.11
N VAL A 452 35.27 -2.10 9.70
CA VAL A 452 35.65 -2.57 8.36
C VAL A 452 36.21 -3.97 8.50
N THR A 453 35.72 -4.89 7.67
CA THR A 453 36.14 -6.30 7.72
C THR A 453 36.19 -6.87 6.32
N SER A 454 37.28 -7.54 5.95
CA SER A 454 37.30 -8.27 4.68
C SER A 454 36.20 -9.34 4.65
N TYR A 455 35.55 -9.46 3.50
CA TYR A 455 34.62 -10.54 3.19
C TYR A 455 35.03 -11.18 1.86
N TYR A 456 34.09 -11.78 1.11
CA TYR A 456 34.42 -12.40 -0.17
C TYR A 456 34.43 -11.44 -1.37
N SER A 457 34.00 -10.19 -1.21
CA SER A 457 34.17 -9.13 -2.22
C SER A 457 34.99 -7.97 -1.66
N LYS A 458 35.42 -7.10 -2.57
CA LYS A 458 35.94 -5.77 -2.26
C LYS A 458 34.83 -4.90 -1.68
N HIS A 459 35.24 -3.97 -0.84
CA HIS A 459 34.36 -2.91 -0.37
C HIS A 459 33.96 -1.98 -1.52
N PHE A 460 32.78 -1.38 -1.40
CA PHE A 460 32.30 -0.35 -2.31
C PHE A 460 31.55 0.71 -1.50
N ILE A 461 32.05 1.94 -1.55
CA ILE A 461 31.64 3.05 -0.70
C ILE A 461 31.53 4.36 -1.49
N ARG A 462 30.86 5.33 -0.87
CA ARG A 462 30.78 6.74 -1.20
C ARG A 462 31.00 7.58 0.05
N TYR A 463 31.13 8.89 -0.15
CA TYR A 463 31.20 9.88 0.89
C TYR A 463 30.11 10.91 0.67
N GLU A 464 29.34 11.24 1.71
CA GLU A 464 28.12 12.04 1.61
C GLU A 464 28.15 13.28 2.51
N ASN A 465 27.34 14.26 2.12
CA ASN A 465 27.10 15.55 2.79
C ASN A 465 28.33 16.47 2.77
N ILE A 466 28.88 16.68 1.58
CA ILE A 466 30.11 17.45 1.36
C ILE A 466 29.79 18.65 0.45
N PHE A 467 29.85 19.87 0.99
CA PHE A 467 29.56 21.08 0.20
C PHE A 467 30.45 21.19 -1.04
N GLU A 468 31.74 20.86 -0.92
CA GLU A 468 32.67 21.02 -2.03
C GLU A 468 32.44 20.07 -3.20
N GLU A 469 31.66 19.01 -2.99
CA GLU A 469 31.25 18.03 -4.01
C GLU A 469 29.84 18.31 -4.54
N LEU A 470 29.24 19.47 -4.24
CA LEU A 470 27.96 19.90 -4.84
C LEU A 470 28.19 20.24 -6.32
N ASP A 471 28.14 19.23 -7.19
CA ASP A 471 28.65 19.31 -8.56
C ASP A 471 27.73 18.68 -9.62
N GLN A 472 26.59 18.09 -9.24
CA GLN A 472 25.58 17.59 -10.19
C GLN A 472 24.16 18.16 -9.98
N PRO A 473 23.37 18.30 -11.07
CA PRO A 473 21.96 18.68 -10.96
C PRO A 473 21.18 17.70 -10.08
N GLY A 474 20.37 18.24 -9.18
CA GLY A 474 19.59 17.49 -8.19
C GLY A 474 20.31 17.26 -6.86
N GLU A 475 21.54 17.76 -6.70
CA GLU A 475 22.25 17.69 -5.42
C GLU A 475 21.96 18.88 -4.51
N TYR A 476 22.02 18.67 -3.20
CA TYR A 476 21.90 19.71 -2.19
C TYR A 476 22.83 19.49 -0.99
N TYR A 477 23.08 20.56 -0.24
CA TYR A 477 23.82 20.57 1.02
C TYR A 477 23.15 21.51 2.01
N ILE A 478 23.05 21.11 3.27
CA ILE A 478 22.55 21.98 4.36
C ILE A 478 23.66 22.17 5.38
N ASP A 479 24.13 23.41 5.53
CA ASP A 479 24.98 23.80 6.67
C ASP A 479 24.08 23.98 7.89
N ARG A 480 24.09 23.00 8.80
CA ARG A 480 23.26 23.01 10.01
C ARG A 480 23.67 24.07 11.03
N ASN A 481 24.92 24.56 10.99
CA ASN A 481 25.38 25.60 11.92
C ASN A 481 24.86 26.98 11.49
N THR A 482 24.91 27.27 10.19
CA THR A 482 24.45 28.55 9.64
C THR A 482 23.01 28.51 9.15
N LYS A 483 22.40 27.32 9.07
CA LYS A 483 21.05 27.05 8.52
C LYS A 483 20.93 27.48 7.06
N MET A 484 22.00 27.30 6.29
CA MET A 484 22.01 27.63 4.87
C MET A 484 21.78 26.35 4.06
N LEU A 485 20.78 26.40 3.17
CA LEU A 485 20.57 25.41 2.12
C LEU A 485 21.31 25.84 0.87
N TYR A 486 22.02 24.91 0.24
CA TYR A 486 22.64 25.07 -1.07
C TYR A 486 22.11 24.00 -2.01
N LEU A 487 21.77 24.36 -3.24
CA LEU A 487 21.10 23.49 -4.21
C LEU A 487 21.70 23.69 -5.59
N TYR A 488 22.06 22.61 -6.27
CA TYR A 488 22.20 22.59 -7.72
C TYR A 488 20.89 22.06 -8.31
N PRO A 489 19.99 22.92 -8.80
CA PRO A 489 18.69 22.49 -9.30
C PRO A 489 18.80 21.62 -10.56
N LYS A 490 17.84 20.72 -10.75
CA LYS A 490 17.63 20.00 -12.01
C LYS A 490 17.14 20.96 -13.11
N GLU A 491 17.24 20.51 -14.36
CA GLU A 491 16.60 21.21 -15.48
C GLU A 491 15.10 21.35 -15.23
N GLY A 492 14.54 22.52 -15.57
CA GLY A 492 13.12 22.81 -15.36
C GLY A 492 12.78 23.52 -14.04
N PHE A 493 13.73 23.69 -13.11
CA PHE A 493 13.50 24.45 -11.88
C PHE A 493 13.10 25.92 -12.14
N ASN A 494 11.88 26.30 -11.76
CA ASN A 494 11.31 27.63 -12.02
C ASN A 494 10.30 28.05 -10.93
N GLU A 495 9.64 29.20 -11.09
CA GLU A 495 8.68 29.74 -10.13
C GLU A 495 7.47 28.84 -9.83
N ASN A 496 7.19 27.87 -10.70
CA ASN A 496 6.12 26.89 -10.52
C ASN A 496 6.59 25.59 -9.85
N SER A 497 7.89 25.44 -9.56
CA SER A 497 8.41 24.25 -8.89
C SER A 497 7.82 24.11 -7.49
N ASP A 498 7.43 22.89 -7.14
CA ASP A 498 6.89 22.54 -5.83
C ASP A 498 8.01 22.07 -4.91
N ILE A 499 8.47 22.97 -4.03
CA ILE A 499 9.69 22.81 -3.24
C ILE A 499 9.33 22.59 -1.78
N TRP A 500 9.71 21.45 -1.21
CA TRP A 500 9.38 21.05 0.15
C TRP A 500 10.62 20.61 0.92
N LEU A 501 10.73 21.07 2.16
CA LEU A 501 11.70 20.58 3.12
C LEU A 501 10.97 19.79 4.21
N SER A 502 11.31 18.51 4.40
CA SER A 502 10.68 17.71 5.45
C SER A 502 11.05 18.21 6.84
N GLN A 503 10.06 18.34 7.74
CA GLN A 503 10.28 18.88 9.09
C GLN A 503 9.68 18.03 10.22
N LEU A 504 8.49 17.48 10.02
CA LEU A 504 7.79 16.75 11.07
C LEU A 504 8.57 15.49 11.47
N SER A 505 8.92 15.37 12.75
CA SER A 505 9.66 14.22 13.29
C SER A 505 8.77 13.06 13.77
N GLU A 506 7.46 13.18 13.58
CA GLU A 506 6.44 12.18 13.92
C GLU A 506 5.75 11.68 12.65
N ASN A 507 5.15 10.49 12.69
CA ASN A 507 4.39 10.03 11.53
C ASN A 507 3.21 10.98 11.31
N LEU A 508 2.81 11.22 10.06
CA LEU A 508 1.64 12.07 9.79
C LEU A 508 0.39 11.58 10.53
N ILE A 509 0.21 10.26 10.60
CA ILE A 509 -0.89 9.59 11.26
C ILE A 509 -0.34 8.46 12.11
N SER A 510 -0.58 8.52 13.42
CA SER A 510 -0.21 7.46 14.36
C SER A 510 -1.44 6.96 15.11
N GLY A 511 -1.43 5.69 15.52
CA GLY A 511 -2.50 5.18 16.36
C GLY A 511 -2.23 3.84 17.02
N THR A 512 -3.04 3.54 18.02
CA THR A 512 -3.04 2.24 18.72
C THR A 512 -4.47 1.84 19.07
N ASN A 513 -4.81 0.56 18.90
CA ASN A 513 -6.15 0.03 19.14
C ASN A 513 -7.23 0.75 18.30
N VAL A 514 -7.01 0.80 17.00
CA VAL A 514 -7.87 1.48 16.02
C VAL A 514 -8.53 0.44 15.12
N SER A 515 -9.82 0.59 14.85
CA SER A 515 -10.55 -0.32 13.97
C SER A 515 -11.54 0.35 13.03
N ASN A 516 -11.76 -0.28 11.87
CA ASN A 516 -12.73 0.14 10.85
C ASN A 516 -12.52 1.60 10.39
N VAL A 517 -11.28 1.93 10.02
CA VAL A 517 -10.88 3.26 9.51
C VAL A 517 -10.31 3.12 8.10
N THR A 518 -10.76 3.99 7.20
CA THR A 518 -10.31 4.04 5.81
C THR A 518 -9.63 5.38 5.52
N PHE A 519 -8.44 5.35 4.92
CA PHE A 519 -7.79 6.49 4.29
C PHE A 519 -7.87 6.32 2.78
N LYS A 520 -8.48 7.27 2.08
CA LYS A 520 -8.82 7.11 0.67
C LYS A 520 -8.50 8.34 -0.17
N ASN A 521 -7.93 8.17 -1.35
CA ASN A 521 -7.70 9.27 -2.32
C ASN A 521 -6.88 10.43 -1.75
N LEU A 522 -5.93 10.18 -0.83
CA LEU A 522 -5.13 11.22 -0.18
C LEU A 522 -3.69 11.20 -0.71
N LYS A 523 -3.10 12.39 -0.87
CA LYS A 523 -1.64 12.53 -0.98
C LYS A 523 -1.08 12.77 0.42
N MET A 524 -0.08 11.99 0.83
CA MET A 524 0.50 12.06 2.17
C MET A 524 2.02 12.00 2.07
N GLU A 525 2.71 13.11 2.39
CA GLU A 525 4.13 13.22 2.03
C GLU A 525 4.98 14.18 2.89
N SER A 526 6.29 14.24 2.57
CA SER A 526 7.27 15.24 3.06
C SER A 526 7.45 15.26 4.58
N SER A 527 7.57 14.10 5.23
CA SER A 527 7.81 13.98 6.68
C SER A 527 9.22 13.44 6.97
N ARG A 528 9.86 13.87 8.07
CA ARG A 528 11.13 13.26 8.52
C ARG A 528 10.91 11.89 9.16
N ALA A 529 9.70 11.61 9.64
CA ALA A 529 9.28 10.27 10.03
C ALA A 529 8.45 9.62 8.91
N GLY A 530 7.48 8.76 9.23
CA GLY A 530 6.66 8.03 8.25
C GLY A 530 5.32 8.70 7.96
N VAL A 531 4.46 8.01 7.19
CA VAL A 531 3.09 8.49 6.92
C VAL A 531 2.10 7.86 7.89
N ILE A 532 1.87 6.55 7.81
CA ILE A 532 0.90 5.85 8.68
C ILE A 532 1.63 4.87 9.59
N ARG A 533 1.37 4.95 10.90
CA ARG A 533 1.83 3.97 11.88
C ARG A 533 0.72 3.60 12.87
N ILE A 534 0.05 2.47 12.63
CA ILE A 534 -1.03 1.99 13.49
C ILE A 534 -0.70 0.61 14.06
N LYS A 535 -0.83 0.47 15.38
CA LYS A 535 -0.68 -0.78 16.12
C LYS A 535 -2.02 -1.25 16.67
N ASP A 536 -2.12 -2.55 16.96
CA ASP A 536 -3.35 -3.19 17.42
C ASP A 536 -4.53 -2.82 16.52
N ALA A 537 -4.29 -2.88 15.21
CA ALA A 537 -5.22 -2.48 14.17
C ALA A 537 -6.23 -3.60 13.87
N LYS A 538 -7.46 -3.24 13.52
CA LYS A 538 -8.41 -4.18 12.90
C LYS A 538 -9.17 -3.52 11.77
N ASN A 539 -9.20 -4.10 10.58
CA ASN A 539 -9.96 -3.56 9.44
C ASN A 539 -9.57 -2.09 9.12
N ILE A 540 -8.27 -1.84 8.97
CA ILE A 540 -7.74 -0.57 8.48
C ILE A 540 -7.51 -0.67 6.99
N THR A 541 -8.02 0.30 6.22
CA THR A 541 -7.85 0.34 4.76
C THR A 541 -7.09 1.59 4.34
N VAL A 542 -6.07 1.42 3.52
CA VAL A 542 -5.39 2.49 2.77
C VAL A 542 -5.64 2.23 1.29
N GLU A 543 -6.40 3.09 0.62
CA GLU A 543 -6.90 2.87 -0.74
C GLU A 543 -6.68 4.10 -1.63
N ASN A 544 -6.17 3.92 -2.85
CA ASN A 544 -6.00 5.01 -3.83
C ASN A 544 -5.18 6.19 -3.30
N CYS A 545 -4.22 5.96 -2.41
CA CYS A 545 -3.39 7.02 -1.82
C CYS A 545 -2.06 7.14 -2.56
N GLU A 546 -1.48 8.33 -2.52
CA GLU A 546 -0.08 8.57 -2.87
C GLU A 546 0.69 8.82 -1.58
N ILE A 547 1.67 7.98 -1.29
CA ILE A 547 2.47 8.01 -0.07
C ILE A 547 3.94 8.17 -0.47
N ALA A 548 4.51 9.33 -0.17
CA ALA A 548 5.83 9.69 -0.67
C ALA A 548 6.69 10.45 0.34
N ASP A 549 7.97 10.62 0.03
CA ASP A 549 8.84 11.62 0.63
C ASP A 549 8.94 11.53 2.17
N THR A 550 9.31 10.35 2.67
CA THR A 550 9.38 10.09 4.11
C THR A 550 10.76 9.68 4.58
N GLY A 551 11.14 10.06 5.79
CA GLY A 551 12.41 9.63 6.37
C GLY A 551 12.39 8.19 6.93
N THR A 552 11.20 7.65 7.22
CA THR A 552 11.04 6.26 7.71
C THR A 552 10.06 5.47 6.85
N ASN A 553 9.15 4.68 7.45
CA ASN A 553 8.25 3.81 6.70
C ASN A 553 7.15 4.63 6.02
N GLY A 554 6.68 4.20 4.86
CA GLY A 554 5.46 4.75 4.26
C GLY A 554 4.24 4.34 5.09
N VAL A 555 3.93 3.05 5.07
CA VAL A 555 2.82 2.46 5.84
C VAL A 555 3.34 1.41 6.81
N TYR A 556 2.95 1.51 8.07
CA TYR A 556 3.16 0.49 9.10
C TYR A 556 1.82 0.12 9.74
N LEU A 557 1.39 -1.13 9.56
CA LEU A 557 0.16 -1.68 10.15
C LEU A 557 0.48 -2.99 10.89
N SER A 558 0.16 -3.03 12.18
CA SER A 558 0.21 -4.25 12.99
C SER A 558 -1.18 -4.58 13.50
N GLY A 559 -1.80 -5.64 12.97
CA GLY A 559 -3.20 -5.94 13.21
C GLY A 559 -3.77 -7.02 12.29
N THR A 560 -5.09 -7.17 12.28
CA THR A 560 -5.83 -8.14 11.44
C THR A 560 -6.76 -7.43 10.46
N GLU A 561 -7.10 -8.10 9.36
CA GLU A 561 -8.03 -7.62 8.32
C GLU A 561 -7.62 -6.26 7.72
N CYS A 562 -6.33 -5.92 7.78
CA CYS A 562 -5.81 -4.66 7.25
C CYS A 562 -5.48 -4.79 5.77
N THR A 563 -5.84 -3.76 4.99
CA THR A 563 -5.67 -3.75 3.53
C THR A 563 -4.92 -2.49 3.08
N VAL A 564 -3.87 -2.66 2.29
CA VAL A 564 -3.24 -1.58 1.52
C VAL A 564 -3.42 -1.90 0.05
N LYS A 565 -4.18 -1.07 -0.67
CA LYS A 565 -4.49 -1.35 -2.08
C LYS A 565 -4.53 -0.13 -2.97
N ASN A 566 -4.33 -0.36 -4.26
CA ASN A 566 -4.47 0.65 -5.32
C ASN A 566 -3.65 1.91 -5.06
N SER A 567 -2.54 1.82 -4.31
CA SER A 567 -1.81 2.97 -3.81
C SER A 567 -0.42 3.08 -4.43
N LEU A 568 0.00 4.33 -4.68
CA LEU A 568 1.31 4.69 -5.20
C LEU A 568 2.22 5.00 -4.00
N ILE A 569 3.33 4.28 -3.87
CA ILE A 569 4.23 4.40 -2.71
C ILE A 569 5.66 4.57 -3.21
N HIS A 570 6.29 5.71 -2.93
CA HIS A 570 7.64 5.96 -3.44
C HIS A 570 8.49 6.90 -2.60
N ASP A 571 9.79 6.92 -2.89
CA ASP A 571 10.76 7.82 -2.22
C ASP A 571 10.69 7.71 -0.68
N ILE A 572 10.69 6.47 -0.19
CA ILE A 572 10.53 6.10 1.21
C ILE A 572 11.88 5.83 1.86
N GLY A 573 12.15 6.47 3.00
CA GLY A 573 13.42 6.41 3.72
C GLY A 573 13.77 5.01 4.24
N SER A 574 12.77 4.21 4.64
CA SER A 574 12.94 2.81 5.05
C SER A 574 12.04 1.86 4.26
N THR A 575 11.13 1.13 4.90
CA THR A 575 10.24 0.15 4.24
C THR A 575 9.00 0.83 3.68
N GLY A 576 8.62 0.52 2.44
CA GLY A 576 7.40 1.04 1.79
C GLY A 576 6.15 0.68 2.58
N ILE A 577 5.79 -0.61 2.61
CA ILE A 577 4.69 -1.17 3.41
C ILE A 577 5.25 -2.20 4.39
N SER A 578 4.99 -2.01 5.68
CA SER A 578 5.23 -3.01 6.72
C SER A 578 3.88 -3.46 7.30
N ILE A 579 3.53 -4.72 7.11
CA ILE A 579 2.26 -5.28 7.56
C ILE A 579 2.48 -6.58 8.35
N SER A 580 1.81 -6.74 9.49
CA SER A 580 1.94 -7.95 10.32
C SER A 580 0.68 -8.20 11.15
N GLY A 581 0.40 -9.46 11.47
CA GLY A 581 -0.57 -9.81 12.50
C GLY A 581 -1.05 -11.25 12.43
N GLY A 582 -2.23 -11.51 12.98
CA GLY A 582 -2.73 -12.87 13.21
C GLY A 582 -2.25 -13.44 14.55
N ASP A 583 -2.55 -14.71 14.80
CA ASP A 583 -2.10 -15.43 15.99
C ASP A 583 -1.07 -16.48 15.57
N TYR A 584 0.20 -16.15 15.77
CA TYR A 584 1.32 -17.02 15.42
C TYR A 584 1.35 -18.34 16.21
N ASP A 585 1.00 -18.29 17.50
CA ASP A 585 1.10 -19.47 18.35
C ASP A 585 -0.04 -20.46 18.03
N ASN A 586 -1.20 -19.96 17.60
CA ASN A 586 -2.36 -20.77 17.24
C ASN A 586 -2.58 -20.95 15.72
N ILE A 587 -1.75 -20.32 14.89
CA ILE A 587 -1.81 -20.36 13.42
C ILE A 587 -3.12 -19.76 12.89
N ILE A 588 -3.60 -18.66 13.49
CA ILE A 588 -4.79 -17.95 13.02
C ILE A 588 -4.36 -16.86 12.06
N SER A 589 -4.90 -16.91 10.84
CA SER A 589 -4.62 -15.92 9.80
C SER A 589 -4.93 -14.50 10.25
N SER A 590 -4.08 -13.57 9.84
CA SER A 590 -4.33 -12.14 9.96
C SER A 590 -5.45 -11.65 9.04
N GLY A 591 -5.66 -12.30 7.89
CA GLY A 591 -6.52 -11.76 6.83
C GLY A 591 -6.00 -10.46 6.22
N ASN A 592 -4.72 -10.12 6.41
CA ASN A 592 -4.13 -8.90 5.88
C ASN A 592 -3.84 -9.03 4.37
N VAL A 593 -4.00 -7.93 3.65
CA VAL A 593 -3.87 -7.88 2.18
C VAL A 593 -3.01 -6.69 1.74
N VAL A 594 -2.07 -6.93 0.83
CA VAL A 594 -1.33 -5.91 0.08
C VAL A 594 -1.55 -6.17 -1.40
N GLU A 595 -2.41 -5.38 -2.03
CA GLU A 595 -2.91 -5.69 -3.38
C GLU A 595 -2.82 -4.50 -4.35
N ASN A 596 -2.37 -4.73 -5.58
CA ASN A 596 -2.46 -3.74 -6.65
C ASN A 596 -1.80 -2.38 -6.32
N ASN A 597 -0.63 -2.42 -5.68
CA ASN A 597 0.15 -1.21 -5.37
C ASN A 597 1.36 -1.08 -6.30
N HIS A 598 1.74 0.17 -6.59
CA HIS A 598 2.99 0.49 -7.29
C HIS A 598 3.98 1.05 -6.28
N ILE A 599 5.05 0.31 -6.02
CA ILE A 599 6.01 0.57 -4.96
C ILE A 599 7.41 0.69 -5.56
N TYR A 600 8.06 1.85 -5.41
CA TYR A 600 9.40 2.03 -5.96
C TYR A 600 10.25 3.01 -5.15
N LYS A 601 11.58 2.91 -5.24
CA LYS A 601 12.50 3.74 -4.44
C LYS A 601 12.14 3.76 -2.94
N ALA A 602 11.86 2.60 -2.35
CA ALA A 602 11.95 2.49 -0.90
C ALA A 602 13.41 2.29 -0.45
N ALA A 603 13.67 2.30 0.85
CA ALA A 603 14.98 2.12 1.47
C ALA A 603 16.01 3.22 1.12
N GLN A 604 15.54 4.47 0.99
CA GLN A 604 16.34 5.61 0.52
C GLN A 604 17.30 6.21 1.55
N ILE A 605 17.10 5.89 2.84
CA ILE A 605 17.96 6.26 3.96
C ILE A 605 18.50 4.99 4.62
N GLU A 606 17.62 4.15 5.17
CA GLU A 606 17.98 2.84 5.72
C GLU A 606 18.02 1.81 4.58
N ARG A 607 19.22 1.54 4.04
CA ARG A 607 19.38 0.72 2.83
C ARG A 607 19.32 -0.79 3.04
N SER A 608 19.56 -1.29 4.25
CA SER A 608 19.65 -2.74 4.52
C SER A 608 18.46 -3.27 5.30
N TYR A 609 18.01 -4.47 4.92
CA TYR A 609 16.84 -5.13 5.53
C TYR A 609 15.59 -4.24 5.57
N GLN A 610 15.47 -3.35 4.60
CA GLN A 610 14.25 -2.62 4.27
C GLN A 610 13.76 -3.14 2.93
N ALA A 611 12.45 -3.11 2.73
CA ALA A 611 11.81 -3.65 1.53
C ALA A 611 10.74 -2.72 0.97
N GLY A 612 10.32 -2.97 -0.26
CA GLY A 612 9.07 -2.42 -0.77
C GLY A 612 7.91 -2.92 0.09
N ILE A 613 7.89 -4.23 0.36
CA ILE A 613 6.89 -4.89 1.22
C ILE A 613 7.59 -5.76 2.28
N LEU A 614 7.28 -5.52 3.55
CA LEU A 614 7.69 -6.34 4.68
C LEU A 614 6.45 -7.00 5.30
N VAL A 615 6.35 -8.32 5.18
CA VAL A 615 5.44 -9.13 5.99
C VAL A 615 6.16 -9.41 7.31
N GLY A 616 5.75 -8.69 8.36
CA GLY A 616 6.52 -8.54 9.59
C GLY A 616 6.60 -9.81 10.45
N TYR A 617 7.51 -9.77 11.43
CA TYR A 617 7.81 -10.91 12.31
C TYR A 617 6.56 -11.51 12.95
N ARG A 618 6.47 -12.85 12.93
CA ARG A 618 5.34 -13.63 13.45
C ARG A 618 3.99 -13.27 12.82
N SER A 619 3.97 -12.79 11.58
CA SER A 619 2.73 -12.67 10.83
C SER A 619 2.20 -14.06 10.44
N VAL A 620 0.89 -14.18 10.21
CA VAL A 620 0.28 -15.40 9.69
C VAL A 620 -0.71 -15.02 8.60
N GLY A 621 -0.69 -15.71 7.47
CA GLY A 621 -1.83 -15.64 6.54
C GLY A 621 -2.03 -14.34 5.78
N THR A 622 -0.97 -13.53 5.62
CA THR A 622 -0.98 -12.33 4.76
C THR A 622 -0.94 -12.71 3.27
N THR A 623 -1.72 -12.02 2.45
CA THR A 623 -1.70 -12.12 0.97
C THR A 623 -1.04 -10.89 0.37
N VAL A 624 -0.10 -11.09 -0.55
CA VAL A 624 0.58 -10.05 -1.32
C VAL A 624 0.36 -10.32 -2.81
N SER A 625 -0.47 -9.52 -3.48
CA SER A 625 -0.91 -9.81 -4.85
C SER A 625 -0.95 -8.62 -5.79
N HIS A 626 -0.71 -8.86 -7.08
CA HIS A 626 -0.88 -7.85 -8.13
C HIS A 626 -0.07 -6.55 -7.93
N ASN A 627 1.03 -6.59 -7.17
CA ASN A 627 1.84 -5.40 -6.94
C ASN A 627 2.93 -5.27 -8.01
N GLU A 628 3.31 -4.03 -8.30
CA GLU A 628 4.52 -3.69 -9.03
C GLU A 628 5.56 -3.14 -8.06
N VAL A 629 6.69 -3.85 -7.88
CA VAL A 629 7.74 -3.48 -6.92
C VAL A 629 9.08 -3.38 -7.62
N HIS A 630 9.67 -2.18 -7.67
CA HIS A 630 10.93 -1.96 -8.38
C HIS A 630 11.82 -0.86 -7.78
N ASP A 631 12.98 -0.61 -8.38
CA ASP A 631 13.96 0.40 -7.93
C ASP A 631 14.41 0.22 -6.47
N MET A 632 14.63 -1.03 -6.07
CA MET A 632 14.97 -1.36 -4.69
C MET A 632 16.48 -1.51 -4.51
N PRO A 633 17.13 -0.77 -3.59
CA PRO A 633 18.54 -0.98 -3.32
C PRO A 633 18.77 -2.40 -2.78
N HIS A 634 17.86 -2.93 -1.96
CA HIS A 634 17.94 -4.25 -1.31
C HIS A 634 16.79 -5.16 -1.77
N SER A 635 16.03 -5.76 -0.85
CA SER A 635 14.97 -6.72 -1.18
C SER A 635 13.70 -6.00 -1.60
N ALA A 636 12.96 -6.56 -2.55
CA ALA A 636 11.63 -6.06 -2.89
C ALA A 636 10.60 -6.50 -1.86
N VAL A 637 10.67 -7.77 -1.44
CA VAL A 637 9.76 -8.37 -0.45
C VAL A 637 10.56 -9.14 0.61
N ILE A 638 10.25 -8.90 1.89
CA ILE A 638 10.77 -9.67 3.03
C ILE A 638 9.60 -10.32 3.77
N ILE A 639 9.71 -11.61 4.08
CA ILE A 639 8.63 -12.40 4.67
C ILE A 639 9.08 -13.08 5.97
N TYR A 640 8.23 -13.01 7.00
CA TYR A 640 8.34 -13.78 8.23
C TYR A 640 6.99 -14.41 8.57
N GLY A 641 7.00 -15.67 8.99
CA GLY A 641 5.81 -16.39 9.43
C GLY A 641 5.21 -17.35 8.40
N PRO A 642 4.21 -18.15 8.80
CA PRO A 642 3.60 -19.19 7.98
C PRO A 642 2.38 -18.72 7.17
N ASN A 643 1.94 -19.60 6.26
CA ASN A 643 0.66 -19.51 5.54
C ASN A 643 0.51 -18.26 4.65
N HIS A 644 1.62 -17.67 4.19
CA HIS A 644 1.59 -16.50 3.31
C HIS A 644 1.40 -16.88 1.84
N THR A 645 0.67 -16.04 1.10
CA THR A 645 0.52 -16.16 -0.35
C THR A 645 1.12 -14.93 -1.02
N ILE A 646 2.04 -15.13 -1.95
CA ILE A 646 2.70 -14.10 -2.74
C ILE A 646 2.47 -14.45 -4.21
N GLU A 647 1.55 -13.73 -4.86
CA GLU A 647 1.12 -14.10 -6.20
C GLU A 647 0.85 -12.97 -7.17
N TYR A 648 1.06 -13.20 -8.47
CA TYR A 648 0.77 -12.21 -9.51
C TYR A 648 1.51 -10.88 -9.34
N ASN A 649 2.63 -10.83 -8.62
CA ASN A 649 3.43 -9.61 -8.49
C ASN A 649 4.45 -9.50 -9.63
N ASN A 650 4.71 -8.27 -10.07
CA ASN A 650 5.80 -7.93 -10.95
C ASN A 650 6.94 -7.29 -10.14
N ILE A 651 8.11 -7.93 -10.12
CA ILE A 651 9.25 -7.54 -9.26
C ILE A 651 10.50 -7.44 -10.11
N TYR A 652 11.09 -6.24 -10.19
CA TYR A 652 12.28 -6.02 -11.01
C TYR A 652 13.14 -4.87 -10.54
N ASP A 653 14.34 -4.76 -11.11
CA ASP A 653 15.33 -3.73 -10.74
C ASP A 653 15.49 -3.61 -9.22
N ALA A 654 15.64 -4.77 -8.58
CA ALA A 654 15.81 -4.91 -7.14
C ALA A 654 17.22 -5.43 -6.82
N VAL A 655 17.61 -5.31 -5.55
CA VAL A 655 18.96 -5.64 -5.07
C VAL A 655 20.03 -4.81 -5.79
N LYS A 656 19.77 -3.53 -6.04
CA LYS A 656 20.66 -2.67 -6.85
C LYS A 656 22.00 -2.35 -6.19
N GLU A 657 22.13 -2.49 -4.86
CA GLU A 657 23.29 -1.99 -4.13
C GLU A 657 23.91 -3.00 -3.15
N PHE A 658 23.65 -4.29 -3.36
CA PHE A 658 24.14 -5.34 -2.48
C PHE A 658 24.67 -6.53 -3.26
N HIS A 659 25.61 -7.21 -2.64
CA HIS A 659 25.85 -8.62 -2.90
C HIS A 659 25.06 -9.41 -1.84
N ASP A 660 24.87 -10.71 -2.04
CA ASP A 660 24.29 -11.60 -1.01
C ASP A 660 22.84 -11.30 -0.59
N MET A 661 22.01 -10.84 -1.53
CA MET A 661 20.62 -10.45 -1.26
C MET A 661 19.68 -10.80 -2.40
N ASP A 662 18.38 -10.74 -2.13
CA ASP A 662 17.37 -11.36 -2.99
C ASP A 662 16.13 -10.49 -3.14
N ALA A 663 15.44 -10.66 -4.28
CA ALA A 663 14.20 -9.92 -4.54
C ALA A 663 13.10 -10.31 -3.54
N ILE A 664 12.90 -11.61 -3.28
CA ILE A 664 12.05 -12.14 -2.21
C ILE A 664 12.93 -12.91 -1.21
N TYR A 665 12.94 -12.45 0.03
CA TYR A 665 13.79 -12.99 1.10
C TYR A 665 12.96 -13.50 2.29
N MET A 666 13.35 -14.65 2.83
CA MET A 666 12.87 -15.20 4.11
C MET A 666 14.01 -15.96 4.83
N ASN A 667 13.88 -16.19 6.13
CA ASN A 667 14.87 -16.93 6.95
C ASN A 667 14.23 -18.14 7.66
N VAL A 668 13.70 -19.08 6.88
CA VAL A 668 12.90 -20.21 7.39
C VAL A 668 13.75 -21.40 7.89
N TYR A 669 15.09 -21.30 7.90
CA TYR A 669 15.92 -22.23 8.66
C TYR A 669 15.85 -21.99 10.17
N GLN A 670 15.78 -20.72 10.59
CA GLN A 670 15.64 -20.39 12.02
C GLN A 670 14.26 -20.77 12.57
N TYR A 671 13.29 -20.98 11.68
CA TYR A 671 11.90 -21.27 11.99
C TYR A 671 11.37 -22.44 11.13
N PRO A 672 11.92 -23.66 11.25
CA PRO A 672 11.60 -24.78 10.35
C PRO A 672 10.14 -25.26 10.44
N TRP A 673 9.37 -24.82 11.42
CA TRP A 673 7.93 -25.07 11.53
C TRP A 673 7.08 -24.08 10.71
N GLU A 674 7.64 -22.95 10.26
CA GLU A 674 6.94 -22.02 9.38
C GLU A 674 6.77 -22.67 8.00
N ARG A 675 5.53 -23.05 7.69
CA ARG A 675 5.13 -23.79 6.49
C ARG A 675 4.08 -23.04 5.69
N ASN A 676 3.78 -23.56 4.50
CA ASN A 676 2.75 -23.07 3.58
C ASN A 676 2.96 -21.62 3.14
N VAL A 677 4.23 -21.21 2.95
CA VAL A 677 4.54 -19.99 2.19
C VAL A 677 4.55 -20.35 0.71
N VAL A 678 3.58 -19.80 -0.02
CA VAL A 678 3.38 -20.04 -1.45
C VAL A 678 3.78 -18.81 -2.23
N ILE A 679 4.78 -18.94 -3.09
CA ILE A 679 5.20 -17.92 -4.04
C ILE A 679 4.87 -18.43 -5.44
N ARG A 680 3.83 -17.86 -6.06
CA ARG A 680 3.34 -18.36 -7.35
C ARG A 680 2.98 -17.30 -8.37
N ARG A 681 3.17 -17.59 -9.65
CA ARG A 681 2.71 -16.71 -10.75
C ARG A 681 3.24 -15.27 -10.63
N ASN A 682 4.43 -15.08 -10.08
CA ASN A 682 5.10 -13.79 -10.09
C ASN A 682 6.02 -13.69 -11.31
N PHE A 683 6.27 -12.46 -11.76
CA PHE A 683 7.29 -12.16 -12.74
C PHE A 683 8.46 -11.48 -12.03
N ILE A 684 9.60 -12.17 -11.96
CA ILE A 684 10.78 -11.71 -11.23
C ILE A 684 11.91 -11.52 -12.23
N HIS A 685 12.33 -10.28 -12.47
CA HIS A 685 13.25 -10.00 -13.56
C HIS A 685 14.27 -8.89 -13.31
N ASP A 686 15.28 -8.82 -14.18
CA ASP A 686 16.32 -7.78 -14.17
C ASP A 686 17.09 -7.68 -12.84
N LEU A 687 17.60 -8.83 -12.38
CA LEU A 687 18.35 -8.95 -11.13
C LEU A 687 19.81 -9.32 -11.38
N GLY A 688 20.71 -8.94 -10.48
CA GLY A 688 22.07 -9.47 -10.48
C GLY A 688 22.99 -8.90 -11.58
N GLN A 689 22.64 -7.74 -12.16
CA GLN A 689 23.35 -7.16 -13.31
C GLN A 689 24.30 -6.01 -12.94
N GLN A 690 24.37 -5.65 -11.65
CA GLN A 690 25.09 -4.47 -11.19
C GLN A 690 26.61 -4.66 -11.24
N THR A 691 27.33 -3.53 -11.29
CA THR A 691 28.78 -3.49 -11.18
C THR A 691 29.15 -2.38 -10.19
N PHE A 692 29.82 -2.76 -9.11
CA PHE A 692 30.32 -1.84 -8.08
C PHE A 692 31.82 -1.64 -8.30
N THR A 693 32.65 -2.00 -7.32
CA THR A 693 34.09 -2.22 -7.51
C THR A 693 34.39 -3.56 -8.20
N GLU A 694 33.39 -4.43 -8.29
CA GLU A 694 33.36 -5.67 -9.07
C GLU A 694 31.93 -6.04 -9.48
N LYS A 695 31.78 -7.07 -10.32
CA LYS A 695 30.47 -7.55 -10.77
C LYS A 695 29.65 -8.12 -9.61
N GLN A 696 28.35 -7.91 -9.65
CA GLN A 696 27.42 -8.42 -8.64
C GLN A 696 27.48 -9.94 -8.50
N MET A 697 27.25 -10.46 -7.29
CA MET A 697 27.34 -11.87 -6.95
C MET A 697 26.36 -12.24 -5.83
N ASN A 698 26.06 -13.54 -5.71
CA ASN A 698 25.20 -14.10 -4.67
C ASN A 698 23.81 -13.45 -4.60
N VAL A 699 23.15 -13.27 -5.74
CA VAL A 699 21.78 -12.71 -5.81
C VAL A 699 20.80 -13.78 -6.24
N ALA A 700 19.64 -13.86 -5.60
CA ALA A 700 18.55 -14.70 -6.08
C ALA A 700 17.25 -13.93 -6.34
N GLY A 701 16.39 -14.49 -7.18
CA GLY A 701 14.99 -14.06 -7.23
C GLY A 701 14.28 -14.37 -5.90
N ILE A 702 14.44 -15.59 -5.39
CA ILE A 702 13.84 -16.06 -4.14
C ILE A 702 14.90 -16.78 -3.29
N ARG A 703 14.99 -16.44 -2.00
CA ARG A 703 15.88 -17.13 -1.04
C ARG A 703 15.22 -17.39 0.30
N THR A 704 15.53 -18.55 0.89
CA THR A 704 15.05 -18.96 2.23
C THR A 704 16.08 -18.92 3.36
N ASP A 705 17.30 -18.50 3.01
CA ASP A 705 18.52 -18.34 3.82
C ASP A 705 18.88 -19.53 4.73
N ASN A 706 20.15 -19.66 5.11
CA ASN A 706 20.62 -20.59 6.15
C ASN A 706 20.18 -22.06 6.03
N ASN A 707 19.87 -22.61 4.84
CA ASN A 707 19.23 -23.94 4.64
C ASN A 707 17.71 -23.98 4.93
N GLY A 708 16.97 -23.00 4.42
CA GLY A 708 15.53 -22.94 4.58
C GLY A 708 14.73 -24.08 3.92
N ASN A 709 13.49 -24.27 4.39
CA ASN A 709 12.70 -25.49 4.24
C ASN A 709 11.24 -25.20 3.88
N GLY A 710 10.56 -26.16 3.25
CA GLY A 710 9.10 -26.12 3.06
C GLY A 710 8.60 -25.05 2.08
N LEU A 711 9.48 -24.47 1.26
CA LEU A 711 9.12 -23.41 0.32
C LEU A 711 8.34 -23.98 -0.88
N GLN A 712 7.25 -23.32 -1.28
CA GLN A 712 6.51 -23.63 -2.52
C GLN A 712 6.73 -22.53 -3.57
N VAL A 713 7.52 -22.81 -4.60
CA VAL A 713 7.80 -21.92 -5.74
C VAL A 713 7.13 -22.48 -6.99
N LEU A 714 5.96 -21.93 -7.33
CA LEU A 714 5.06 -22.54 -8.31
C LEU A 714 4.78 -21.59 -9.47
N GLU A 715 5.00 -22.01 -10.70
CA GLU A 715 4.47 -21.28 -11.88
C GLU A 715 4.95 -19.81 -11.98
N ASN A 716 6.14 -19.49 -11.47
CA ASN A 716 6.72 -18.15 -11.60
C ASN A 716 7.51 -18.03 -12.91
N VAL A 717 7.64 -16.79 -13.40
CA VAL A 717 8.49 -16.45 -14.54
C VAL A 717 9.70 -15.68 -14.04
N PHE A 718 10.89 -16.20 -14.31
CA PHE A 718 12.17 -15.56 -14.00
C PHE A 718 12.84 -15.11 -15.29
N TYR A 719 13.23 -13.85 -15.39
CA TYR A 719 13.84 -13.32 -16.62
C TYR A 719 15.06 -12.43 -16.38
N ASN A 720 16.11 -12.60 -17.19
CA ASN A 720 17.28 -11.71 -17.18
C ASN A 720 17.93 -11.61 -15.79
N ILE A 721 18.20 -12.78 -15.20
CA ILE A 721 18.77 -12.90 -13.85
C ILE A 721 20.24 -13.29 -13.98
N GLY A 722 21.13 -12.33 -13.74
CA GLY A 722 22.57 -12.49 -13.84
C GLY A 722 23.12 -12.23 -15.24
N TYR A 723 24.30 -12.79 -15.49
CA TYR A 723 25.08 -12.61 -16.71
C TYR A 723 25.94 -13.86 -16.98
N GLN A 724 26.64 -13.89 -18.11
CA GLN A 724 27.51 -15.03 -18.45
C GLN A 724 28.59 -15.23 -17.39
N ASN A 725 28.72 -16.46 -16.88
CA ASN A 725 29.65 -16.82 -15.80
C ASN A 725 29.42 -16.06 -14.49
N ALA A 726 28.17 -15.71 -14.17
CA ALA A 726 27.86 -15.08 -12.88
C ALA A 726 28.23 -15.96 -11.68
N ASN A 727 28.69 -15.32 -10.61
CA ASN A 727 29.00 -15.96 -9.34
C ASN A 727 27.78 -15.97 -8.43
N GLY A 728 27.13 -17.13 -8.29
CA GLY A 728 26.06 -17.36 -7.32
C GLY A 728 24.80 -16.57 -7.62
N ILE A 729 24.51 -16.27 -8.88
CA ILE A 729 23.27 -15.61 -9.28
C ILE A 729 22.30 -16.64 -9.83
N ARG A 730 21.10 -16.72 -9.24
CA ARG A 730 20.12 -17.78 -9.51
C ARG A 730 18.66 -17.31 -9.40
N GLY A 731 17.71 -18.10 -9.89
CA GLY A 731 16.29 -17.83 -9.69
C GLY A 731 15.84 -18.12 -8.25
N VAL A 732 16.16 -19.31 -7.74
CA VAL A 732 15.72 -19.79 -6.42
C VAL A 732 16.90 -20.36 -5.63
N CYS A 733 17.03 -20.01 -4.35
CA CYS A 733 18.04 -20.55 -3.44
C CYS A 733 17.37 -21.09 -2.16
N ALA A 734 17.31 -22.41 -2.00
CA ALA A 734 16.78 -23.06 -0.82
C ALA A 734 17.49 -24.40 -0.58
N GLN A 735 18.29 -24.48 0.48
CA GLN A 735 19.26 -25.58 0.69
C GLN A 735 18.84 -26.63 1.73
N GLY A 736 17.69 -26.43 2.40
CA GLY A 736 17.12 -27.37 3.36
C GLY A 736 16.32 -28.50 2.69
N ILE A 737 15.19 -28.86 3.28
CA ILE A 737 14.28 -29.94 2.84
C ILE A 737 12.87 -29.45 2.56
N ASP A 738 12.06 -30.29 1.91
CA ASP A 738 10.64 -30.08 1.61
C ASP A 738 10.38 -28.86 0.69
N ASN A 739 11.40 -28.38 -0.01
CA ASN A 739 11.24 -27.31 -0.98
C ASN A 739 10.72 -27.87 -2.30
N VAL A 740 9.73 -27.20 -2.88
CA VAL A 740 9.09 -27.56 -4.15
C VAL A 740 9.25 -26.41 -5.13
N VAL A 741 9.95 -26.67 -6.22
CA VAL A 741 10.13 -25.76 -7.35
C VAL A 741 9.49 -26.43 -8.56
N ASN A 742 8.24 -26.05 -8.87
CA ASN A 742 7.44 -26.73 -9.87
C ASN A 742 6.81 -25.77 -10.88
N GLY A 743 6.89 -26.10 -12.16
CA GLY A 743 6.15 -25.39 -13.20
C GLY A 743 6.70 -23.99 -13.54
N ASN A 744 7.90 -23.63 -13.08
CA ASN A 744 8.45 -22.29 -13.31
C ASN A 744 9.10 -22.18 -14.68
N ILE A 745 9.14 -20.96 -15.21
CA ILE A 745 9.85 -20.63 -16.46
C ILE A 745 11.08 -19.79 -16.10
N PHE A 746 12.28 -20.29 -16.42
CA PHE A 746 13.55 -19.59 -16.25
C PHE A 746 14.07 -19.15 -17.61
N ILE A 747 14.18 -17.85 -17.84
CA ILE A 747 14.54 -17.26 -19.13
C ILE A 747 15.79 -16.40 -18.95
N ASP A 748 16.88 -16.78 -19.62
CA ASP A 748 18.17 -16.10 -19.50
C ASP A 748 18.57 -15.86 -18.03
N THR A 749 18.54 -16.95 -17.26
CA THR A 749 18.99 -16.94 -15.87
C THR A 749 20.35 -17.65 -15.76
N SER A 750 21.26 -17.13 -14.94
CA SER A 750 22.59 -17.73 -14.73
C SER A 750 22.53 -18.99 -13.89
N GLY A 751 21.47 -19.15 -13.10
CA GLY A 751 21.17 -20.33 -12.30
C GLY A 751 19.66 -20.45 -12.12
N THR A 752 19.16 -21.67 -11.96
CA THR A 752 17.73 -21.95 -11.77
C THR A 752 17.44 -22.09 -10.27
N TYR A 753 17.34 -23.33 -9.78
CA TYR A 753 17.25 -23.69 -8.37
C TYR A 753 18.63 -24.11 -7.83
N GLU A 754 19.06 -23.49 -6.74
CA GLU A 754 20.24 -23.90 -5.97
C GLU A 754 19.85 -24.50 -4.62
N GLY A 755 20.28 -25.74 -4.40
CA GLY A 755 20.11 -26.51 -3.17
C GLY A 755 21.45 -26.87 -2.52
N SER A 756 21.45 -27.81 -1.58
CA SER A 756 22.70 -28.27 -0.96
C SER A 756 23.55 -29.10 -1.95
N HIS A 757 24.86 -28.81 -2.00
CA HIS A 757 25.83 -29.60 -2.79
C HIS A 757 26.37 -30.82 -2.03
N THR A 758 26.11 -30.92 -0.73
CA THR A 758 26.68 -31.96 0.13
C THR A 758 25.61 -32.95 0.58
N TYR A 759 25.69 -34.17 0.05
CA TYR A 759 24.97 -35.32 0.58
C TYR A 759 25.88 -36.08 1.56
N ASN A 760 25.38 -36.33 2.76
CA ASN A 760 26.04 -37.11 3.79
C ASN A 760 25.00 -37.97 4.53
N PRO A 761 24.90 -39.29 4.25
CA PRO A 761 23.90 -40.16 4.85
C PRO A 761 24.09 -40.35 6.36
N ASP A 762 25.31 -40.10 6.85
CA ASP A 762 25.66 -40.21 8.27
C ASP A 762 25.44 -38.90 9.03
N ALA A 763 25.04 -37.81 8.34
CA ALA A 763 24.79 -36.53 9.01
C ALA A 763 23.66 -36.66 10.04
N LYS A 764 23.91 -36.09 11.23
CA LYS A 764 22.96 -36.03 12.35
C LYS A 764 22.93 -34.62 12.89
N TRP A 765 21.78 -34.23 13.44
CA TRP A 765 21.68 -33.00 14.22
C TRP A 765 22.48 -33.12 15.51
N ASP A 766 23.36 -32.16 15.76
CA ASP A 766 23.84 -31.88 17.11
C ASP A 766 22.95 -30.81 17.73
N VAL A 767 21.89 -31.26 18.41
CA VAL A 767 20.91 -30.37 19.08
C VAL A 767 21.48 -29.61 20.26
N GLN A 768 22.70 -29.92 20.71
CA GLN A 768 23.38 -29.19 21.79
C GLN A 768 24.35 -28.13 21.25
N SER A 769 24.67 -28.17 19.95
CA SER A 769 25.52 -27.17 19.31
C SER A 769 24.91 -25.76 19.42
N ASP A 770 25.79 -24.75 19.53
CA ASP A 770 25.37 -23.35 19.67
C ASP A 770 24.50 -22.87 18.50
N SER A 771 24.73 -23.39 17.30
CA SER A 771 23.96 -23.06 16.09
C SER A 771 22.58 -23.70 16.02
N VAL A 772 22.30 -24.76 16.79
CA VAL A 772 21.07 -25.55 16.67
C VAL A 772 20.22 -25.52 17.93
N LYS A 773 20.83 -25.49 19.13
CA LYS A 773 20.12 -25.62 20.42
C LYS A 773 18.95 -24.65 20.59
N GLY A 774 19.09 -23.42 20.08
CA GLY A 774 18.03 -22.41 20.13
C GLY A 774 16.86 -22.73 19.18
N ILE A 775 17.15 -23.20 17.98
CA ILE A 775 16.15 -23.63 16.99
C ILE A 775 15.42 -24.87 17.51
N TYR A 776 16.16 -25.85 18.06
CA TYR A 776 15.59 -27.06 18.64
C TYR A 776 14.64 -26.76 19.81
N ALA A 777 15.03 -25.88 20.73
CA ALA A 777 14.20 -25.49 21.86
C ALA A 777 12.88 -24.83 21.40
N GLN A 778 12.93 -23.93 20.40
CA GLN A 778 11.72 -23.33 19.84
C GLN A 778 10.88 -24.35 19.07
N TRP A 779 11.51 -25.24 18.31
CA TRP A 779 10.80 -26.32 17.61
C TRP A 779 10.03 -27.21 18.58
N GLN A 780 10.57 -27.53 19.76
CA GLN A 780 9.83 -28.30 20.78
C GLN A 780 8.56 -27.59 21.27
N ILE A 781 8.54 -26.26 21.24
CA ILE A 781 7.36 -25.45 21.61
C ILE A 781 6.33 -25.43 20.47
N TYR A 782 6.78 -25.20 19.24
CA TYR A 782 5.90 -24.95 18.09
C TYR A 782 5.46 -26.20 17.34
N SER A 783 6.33 -27.20 17.24
CA SER A 783 6.09 -28.43 16.48
C SER A 783 4.77 -29.14 16.84
N PRO A 784 4.36 -29.28 18.12
CA PRO A 784 3.09 -29.93 18.45
C PRO A 784 1.87 -29.32 17.76
N LYS A 785 1.84 -27.99 17.61
CA LYS A 785 0.73 -27.29 16.95
C LYS A 785 0.89 -27.28 15.42
N TYR A 786 2.08 -26.95 14.95
CA TYR A 786 2.35 -26.80 13.51
C TYR A 786 2.32 -28.13 12.74
N SER A 787 2.61 -29.24 13.41
CA SER A 787 2.53 -30.59 12.82
C SER A 787 1.11 -31.12 12.65
N GLU A 788 0.09 -30.47 13.21
CA GLU A 788 -1.32 -30.84 12.99
C GLU A 788 -1.72 -30.68 11.51
N SER A 789 -1.17 -29.66 10.84
CA SER A 789 -1.41 -29.39 9.41
C SER A 789 -0.21 -29.73 8.52
N ASN A 790 1.00 -29.85 9.09
CA ASN A 790 2.25 -30.11 8.36
C ASN A 790 3.02 -31.25 9.04
N PRO A 791 2.62 -32.52 8.85
CA PRO A 791 3.17 -33.65 9.60
C PRO A 791 4.70 -33.77 9.56
N GLU A 792 5.34 -33.33 8.47
CA GLU A 792 6.80 -33.34 8.30
C GLU A 792 7.53 -32.45 9.32
N VAL A 793 6.87 -31.43 9.88
CA VAL A 793 7.43 -30.59 10.95
C VAL A 793 7.79 -31.42 12.19
N ALA A 794 7.01 -32.47 12.51
CA ALA A 794 7.30 -33.35 13.65
C ALA A 794 8.57 -34.19 13.45
N ASP A 795 9.03 -34.34 12.22
CA ASP A 795 10.15 -35.19 11.85
C ASP A 795 11.43 -34.41 11.53
N PHE A 796 11.38 -33.07 11.49
CA PHE A 796 12.50 -32.20 11.10
C PHE A 796 13.82 -32.53 11.82
N PHE A 797 13.80 -32.74 13.15
CA PHE A 797 15.02 -33.07 13.91
C PHE A 797 15.37 -34.56 13.96
N LYS A 798 14.56 -35.45 13.36
CA LYS A 798 14.89 -36.88 13.22
C LYS A 798 15.90 -37.12 12.10
N HIS A 799 15.87 -36.29 11.05
CA HIS A 799 16.70 -36.42 9.87
C HIS A 799 17.42 -35.10 9.55
N HIS A 800 18.73 -35.15 9.40
CA HIS A 800 19.49 -33.97 8.97
C HIS A 800 19.27 -33.75 7.47
N PHE A 801 19.11 -32.50 7.03
CA PHE A 801 18.80 -32.17 5.62
C PHE A 801 19.82 -32.74 4.62
N ALA A 802 21.10 -32.76 4.99
CA ALA A 802 22.16 -33.38 4.19
C ALA A 802 22.06 -34.92 4.04
N ALA A 803 21.27 -35.60 4.87
CA ALA A 803 21.13 -37.06 4.87
C ALA A 803 19.85 -37.55 4.18
N TYR A 804 18.95 -36.64 3.78
CA TYR A 804 17.62 -36.99 3.29
C TYR A 804 17.60 -37.05 1.76
N GLU A 805 17.49 -38.25 1.19
CA GLU A 805 17.41 -38.40 -0.27
C GLU A 805 16.09 -37.85 -0.80
N ASN A 806 16.13 -37.25 -1.99
CA ASN A 806 14.96 -36.68 -2.68
C ASN A 806 14.16 -35.71 -1.78
N ALA A 807 14.87 -34.99 -0.92
CA ALA A 807 14.29 -34.08 0.05
C ALA A 807 13.56 -32.89 -0.58
N ASN A 808 13.95 -32.52 -1.80
CA ASN A 808 13.40 -31.38 -2.53
C ASN A 808 12.93 -31.82 -3.91
N LYS A 809 12.02 -31.04 -4.50
CA LYS A 809 11.44 -31.33 -5.81
C LYS A 809 11.75 -30.21 -6.80
N PHE A 810 12.25 -30.56 -7.97
CA PHE A 810 12.49 -29.65 -9.09
C PHE A 810 11.84 -30.22 -10.35
N ASN A 811 10.55 -29.94 -10.55
CA ASN A 811 9.74 -30.63 -11.54
C ASN A 811 9.06 -29.69 -12.54
N ASN A 812 8.85 -30.17 -13.76
CA ASN A 812 8.04 -29.50 -14.78
C ASN A 812 8.47 -28.04 -15.05
N ASN A 813 9.75 -27.71 -14.90
CA ASN A 813 10.24 -26.36 -15.16
C ASN A 813 10.70 -26.24 -16.62
N LEU A 814 10.50 -25.07 -17.21
CA LEU A 814 11.02 -24.72 -18.53
C LEU A 814 12.23 -23.80 -18.37
N ILE A 815 13.38 -24.22 -18.87
CA ILE A 815 14.65 -23.48 -18.78
C ILE A 815 15.08 -23.08 -20.19
N VAL A 816 15.13 -21.77 -20.43
CA VAL A 816 15.39 -21.16 -21.74
C VAL A 816 16.58 -20.23 -21.63
N ASN A 817 17.71 -20.61 -22.22
CA ASN A 817 18.94 -19.82 -22.17
C ASN A 817 19.37 -19.40 -23.58
N ILE A 818 18.83 -18.28 -24.08
CA ILE A 818 19.09 -17.76 -25.43
C ILE A 818 20.29 -16.80 -25.38
N LYS A 819 20.35 -15.87 -24.41
CA LYS A 819 21.41 -14.86 -24.29
C LYS A 819 22.71 -15.43 -23.75
N PHE A 820 22.64 -16.23 -22.70
CA PHE A 820 23.80 -16.83 -22.06
C PHE A 820 23.43 -18.16 -21.40
N PRO A 821 24.36 -19.13 -21.35
CA PRO A 821 24.11 -20.40 -20.70
C PRO A 821 24.06 -20.25 -19.19
N LEU A 822 23.52 -21.27 -18.51
CA LEU A 822 23.72 -21.46 -17.08
C LEU A 822 25.21 -21.35 -16.73
N SER A 823 25.51 -20.68 -15.62
CA SER A 823 26.86 -20.48 -15.13
C SER A 823 27.47 -21.81 -14.70
N THR A 824 28.77 -21.97 -14.93
CA THR A 824 29.55 -23.13 -14.47
C THR A 824 30.62 -22.74 -13.44
N LEU A 825 30.64 -21.46 -13.04
CA LEU A 825 31.68 -20.91 -12.17
C LEU A 825 31.70 -21.56 -10.79
N ASN A 826 30.52 -21.86 -10.24
CA ASN A 826 30.34 -22.43 -8.90
C ASN A 826 30.02 -23.93 -8.91
N GLY A 827 30.21 -24.59 -10.05
CA GLY A 827 29.82 -25.98 -10.28
C GLY A 827 28.95 -26.13 -11.51
N ASN A 828 28.87 -27.35 -12.03
CA ASN A 828 28.03 -27.65 -13.19
C ASN A 828 26.57 -27.88 -12.75
N PRO A 829 25.58 -27.42 -13.52
CA PRO A 829 24.19 -27.81 -13.30
C PRO A 829 24.02 -29.31 -13.52
N ALA A 830 23.10 -29.91 -12.78
CA ALA A 830 22.61 -31.26 -13.02
C ALA A 830 21.97 -31.37 -14.41
N SER A 831 21.78 -32.60 -14.89
CA SER A 831 21.16 -32.85 -16.21
C SER A 831 19.74 -32.27 -16.35
N GLN A 832 19.03 -32.13 -15.23
CA GLN A 832 17.70 -31.51 -15.15
C GLN A 832 17.74 -29.99 -14.92
N GLY A 833 18.94 -29.37 -14.86
CA GLY A 833 19.12 -27.92 -14.90
C GLY A 833 19.24 -27.21 -13.55
N PHE A 834 19.08 -27.91 -12.43
CA PHE A 834 19.28 -27.38 -11.07
C PHE A 834 20.75 -27.47 -10.60
N PHE A 835 21.08 -26.78 -9.51
CA PHE A 835 22.40 -26.72 -8.88
C PHE A 835 22.34 -27.30 -7.45
N ALA A 836 22.51 -28.61 -7.31
CA ALA A 836 22.56 -29.29 -6.02
C ALA A 836 23.18 -30.68 -6.19
N ASN A 837 23.32 -31.43 -5.10
CA ASN A 837 23.62 -32.85 -5.18
C ASN A 837 22.41 -33.63 -5.75
N ASP A 838 22.61 -34.44 -6.78
CA ASP A 838 21.54 -35.22 -7.43
C ASP A 838 20.80 -36.17 -6.48
N ARG A 839 21.40 -36.56 -5.35
CA ARG A 839 20.72 -37.42 -4.35
C ARG A 839 19.69 -36.67 -3.51
N LEU A 840 19.78 -35.34 -3.43
CA LEU A 840 18.94 -34.52 -2.55
C LEU A 840 17.71 -33.94 -3.28
N VAL A 841 17.66 -34.06 -4.61
CA VAL A 841 16.62 -33.44 -5.44
C VAL A 841 15.98 -34.48 -6.35
N GLU A 842 14.69 -34.69 -6.17
CA GLU A 842 13.86 -35.38 -7.14
C GLU A 842 13.53 -34.41 -8.28
N ALA A 843 13.93 -34.75 -9.51
CA ALA A 843 13.70 -33.90 -10.67
C ALA A 843 13.17 -34.70 -11.86
N ALA A 844 12.04 -34.26 -12.41
CA ALA A 844 11.39 -34.86 -13.56
C ALA A 844 10.61 -33.82 -14.40
N GLY A 845 10.43 -34.10 -15.70
CA GLY A 845 9.61 -33.27 -16.59
C GLY A 845 10.19 -31.90 -16.92
N ASN A 846 11.45 -31.60 -16.58
CA ASN A 846 12.06 -30.32 -16.92
C ASN A 846 12.51 -30.30 -18.39
N ILE A 847 12.26 -29.19 -19.07
CA ILE A 847 12.68 -28.95 -20.46
C ILE A 847 13.78 -27.89 -20.46
N ILE A 848 14.90 -28.17 -21.13
CA ILE A 848 16.03 -27.23 -21.26
C ILE A 848 16.27 -26.94 -22.73
N THR A 849 16.22 -25.68 -23.12
CA THR A 849 16.45 -25.23 -24.49
C THR A 849 17.33 -23.99 -24.57
N LYS A 850 18.02 -23.83 -25.71
CA LYS A 850 18.83 -22.65 -26.05
C LYS A 850 18.21 -21.81 -27.17
N SER A 851 17.01 -22.16 -27.59
CA SER A 851 16.22 -21.46 -28.60
C SER A 851 14.86 -21.11 -28.05
N ASP A 852 14.22 -20.10 -28.66
CA ASP A 852 12.86 -19.69 -28.34
C ASP A 852 11.90 -20.91 -28.41
N PRO A 853 11.23 -21.28 -27.30
CA PRO A 853 10.29 -22.39 -27.24
C PRO A 853 8.95 -22.07 -27.90
N GLY A 854 8.76 -20.90 -28.49
CA GLY A 854 7.48 -20.44 -29.03
C GLY A 854 6.81 -19.40 -28.13
N PHE A 855 7.59 -18.50 -27.54
CA PHE A 855 7.05 -17.31 -26.87
C PHE A 855 6.24 -16.45 -27.86
N VAL A 856 5.27 -15.69 -27.34
CA VAL A 856 4.51 -14.70 -28.12
C VAL A 856 5.45 -13.61 -28.62
N ASN A 857 6.24 -13.00 -27.73
CA ASN A 857 7.25 -12.02 -28.10
C ASN A 857 8.41 -11.95 -27.08
N TYR A 858 9.41 -12.80 -27.27
CA TYR A 858 10.63 -12.82 -26.46
C TYR A 858 11.33 -11.44 -26.38
N SER A 859 11.47 -10.72 -27.50
CA SER A 859 12.15 -9.41 -27.52
C SER A 859 11.38 -8.29 -26.82
N GLY A 860 10.05 -8.41 -26.76
CA GLY A 860 9.18 -7.45 -26.09
C GLY A 860 8.84 -7.81 -24.64
N GLY A 861 9.39 -8.90 -24.11
CA GLY A 861 9.14 -9.35 -22.73
C GLY A 861 7.81 -10.09 -22.53
N ASP A 862 7.11 -10.47 -23.60
CA ASP A 862 5.91 -11.32 -23.49
C ASP A 862 6.30 -12.80 -23.62
N PHE A 863 6.40 -13.43 -22.47
CA PHE A 863 6.81 -14.82 -22.31
C PHE A 863 5.64 -15.80 -22.27
N THR A 864 4.44 -15.38 -22.68
CA THR A 864 3.33 -16.29 -22.93
C THR A 864 3.77 -17.33 -23.97
N ILE A 865 3.60 -18.61 -23.66
CA ILE A 865 3.94 -19.71 -24.59
C ILE A 865 2.73 -19.96 -25.49
N LYS A 866 2.96 -20.00 -26.80
CA LYS A 866 1.90 -20.30 -27.77
C LYS A 866 1.32 -21.69 -27.53
N GLU A 867 0.00 -21.79 -27.66
CA GLU A 867 -0.77 -23.02 -27.50
C GLU A 867 -0.29 -24.21 -28.36
N ASP A 868 0.26 -23.91 -29.54
CA ASP A 868 0.77 -24.92 -30.49
C ASP A 868 2.26 -25.24 -30.29
N SER A 869 2.91 -24.65 -29.29
CA SER A 869 4.32 -24.90 -28.97
C SER A 869 4.58 -26.40 -28.72
N SER A 870 5.74 -26.87 -29.20
CA SER A 870 6.18 -28.24 -28.97
C SER A 870 6.45 -28.55 -27.51
N VAL A 871 6.71 -27.56 -26.65
CA VAL A 871 7.01 -27.81 -25.22
C VAL A 871 5.82 -28.44 -24.49
N TYR A 872 4.58 -28.08 -24.86
CA TYR A 872 3.38 -28.71 -24.29
C TYR A 872 3.15 -30.15 -24.78
N LYS A 873 3.75 -30.52 -25.92
CA LYS A 873 3.75 -31.92 -26.39
C LYS A 873 4.83 -32.74 -25.70
N GLU A 874 5.98 -32.11 -25.40
CA GLU A 874 7.10 -32.72 -24.69
C GLU A 874 6.78 -32.94 -23.21
N ASN A 875 6.16 -31.95 -22.56
CA ASN A 875 5.63 -32.07 -21.20
C ASN A 875 4.19 -31.52 -21.11
N PRO A 876 3.16 -32.39 -21.13
CA PRO A 876 1.77 -32.00 -20.93
C PRO A 876 1.45 -31.42 -19.54
N ASP A 877 2.30 -31.66 -18.54
CA ASP A 877 2.14 -31.17 -17.16
C ASP A 877 2.76 -29.77 -16.95
N LEU A 878 3.38 -29.19 -17.99
CA LEU A 878 3.88 -27.80 -17.94
C LEU A 878 2.68 -26.83 -17.84
N PRO A 879 2.64 -25.93 -16.84
CA PRO A 879 1.51 -25.03 -16.64
C PRO A 879 1.40 -24.00 -17.76
N LYS A 880 0.16 -23.60 -18.04
CA LYS A 880 -0.16 -22.45 -18.88
C LYS A 880 -0.29 -21.22 -18.00
N ILE A 881 0.78 -20.44 -17.92
CA ILE A 881 0.84 -19.24 -17.09
C ILE A 881 0.09 -18.11 -17.81
N ASP A 882 -0.88 -17.53 -17.13
CA ASP A 882 -1.60 -16.33 -17.58
C ASP A 882 -0.74 -15.08 -17.30
N PHE A 883 0.25 -14.88 -18.17
CA PHE A 883 1.27 -13.84 -17.99
C PHE A 883 0.69 -12.42 -18.00
N GLU A 884 -0.39 -12.22 -18.75
CA GLU A 884 -1.06 -10.91 -18.87
C GLU A 884 -1.70 -10.39 -17.57
N ASN A 885 -1.93 -11.27 -16.59
CA ASN A 885 -2.53 -10.95 -15.30
C ASN A 885 -1.49 -10.72 -14.18
N ILE A 886 -0.19 -10.79 -14.49
CA ILE A 886 0.88 -10.51 -13.53
C ILE A 886 1.16 -9.00 -13.49
N GLY A 887 1.35 -8.46 -12.29
CA GLY A 887 1.53 -7.04 -12.03
C GLY A 887 0.21 -6.35 -11.70
N LEU A 888 0.15 -5.04 -11.96
CA LEU A 888 -1.02 -4.21 -11.65
C LEU A 888 -2.27 -4.66 -12.42
N LEU A 889 -3.43 -4.52 -11.78
CA LEU A 889 -4.73 -4.80 -12.38
C LEU A 889 -5.05 -3.75 -13.46
N LYS A 890 -5.26 -4.21 -14.71
CA LYS A 890 -5.42 -3.32 -15.89
C LYS A 890 -6.62 -2.37 -15.83
N ASP A 891 -7.70 -2.75 -15.14
CA ASP A 891 -8.94 -1.97 -15.04
C ASP A 891 -8.98 -1.06 -13.80
N GLU A 892 -7.92 -1.05 -12.99
CA GLU A 892 -7.81 -0.25 -11.78
C GLU A 892 -6.66 0.76 -11.89
N SER A 893 -6.83 1.92 -11.26
CA SER A 893 -5.76 2.92 -11.18
C SER A 893 -5.04 2.83 -9.85
N VAL A 894 -3.74 3.13 -9.86
CA VAL A 894 -2.93 3.22 -8.65
C VAL A 894 -2.68 4.69 -8.29
N GLY A 895 -2.81 5.03 -7.01
CA GLY A 895 -2.61 6.38 -6.48
C GLY A 895 -3.85 7.27 -6.57
N VAL A 896 -3.64 8.58 -6.36
CA VAL A 896 -4.73 9.56 -6.41
C VAL A 896 -5.10 9.85 -7.86
N LYS A 897 -6.39 9.69 -8.20
CA LYS A 897 -6.91 10.09 -9.52
C LYS A 897 -6.94 11.62 -9.60
N LYS A 898 -6.19 12.20 -10.54
CA LYS A 898 -6.21 13.63 -10.87
C LYS A 898 -7.45 14.02 -11.68
#